data_AF-A0AA48RHJ6-F1
#
_entry.id   AF-A0AA48RHJ6-F1
#
_cell.length_a   1.000
_cell.length_b   1.000
_cell.length_c   1.000
_cell.angle_alpha   90.00
_cell.angle_beta   90.00
_cell.angle_gamma   90.00
#
_symmetry.space_group_name_H-M   'P 1'
#
loop_
_entity.id
_entity.type
_entity.pdbx_description
1 polymer ?
#
loop_
_entity_poly.entity_id
_entity_poly.type
_entity_poly.pdbx_seq_one_letter_code
_entity_poly.pdbx_strand_id
1 'polypeptide(L)'
;MNQLHKRIGMWLLTLLLLLNVAAVPALAQKAATAADPLTAHIEKLLADLARDENSIGLHAGIAVYDLHEKAYLYRHNAHRTYVPASNLKLFTSVAALDRLGPDYQWKTEVYAAGKLLPSGVLNGDLILKGYGNPGLSVEDLQRIAAALKEKGLTQINGDLLVDDSYFDDTRLGIGWMWDDEPYGYSAQISALAVHKNSITVTVTPAKQAGEAPTLTMEPDTSYIRLVNKLKTVEGTTSNISVERPRGTNTVVFSGMIGIQAKPYQEDVTMEDPALFVADVWKRQLAAAGIKLRPQAKTAKTTVTTGVALYTHLSKPLSELLVELNKESDNFYAEMFLKTLGATQKGEGSSKAGSEVVADVLKRAGIDAGYQQVDGSGLSRFNWITAEQMVKLLAFVQEQEYRDALETSLPIAGVDGTLKNRLQGTPAERNVIAKTGSMGGVNSLSGYATAKNGHKLAFSILINGIYKSKYARDLQDQLAILLTQYPELAPPDKYEAQEPATYKLSALLDPILDAADQSGITAGVIVKSLDDKGDDAVWYERNADTLMTPASNLKLLTSAASLLQLGSGYTFKTELYGSAPLPKNGVLNGDLYVKGYGDPTLHTEDRLKVQEGVSVEEIAGWLKAQGIKRINGNLVLDDSYFDDQRLGLGWAWDDESYYYNPLIGALSLNRGTVMVEYQPGAKAGEAVQVNLLPKTAYVKIINEAKTVSAGEENTFAITRERGTNTIHVTGNLPLGTAGDYERVPVEEPALYFGTVLREVLEKEGITFAGSGKVLAGTVPAQAVKWTEFASQPLREIVSYLNKKSDNFYAEMLLKTLGAVKGEEGSAVAGVKVVSDTVQSLGGRTNFDMVDGSGLTRYNLISARHVLSVLEGMSRQETFEMYYDSLAVAGVDGTLQNRMKGTAAEQNVHAKTGSMTGVNCLSGYVTTQDGKKLAFSILLNGYAKGSKTFTDIQDQIAIALASFQEDQ
;
A
#
# COMPACT_ATOMS: atom_id res chain seq x y z
N MET A 1 -21.25 4.31 -81.11
CA MET A 1 -21.90 3.88 -79.85
C MET A 1 -21.00 3.84 -78.60
N ASN A 2 -19.66 4.02 -78.70
CA ASN A 2 -18.75 3.87 -77.55
C ASN A 2 -18.26 5.19 -76.88
N GLN A 3 -18.67 6.35 -77.38
CA GLN A 3 -18.36 7.65 -76.78
C GLN A 3 -19.53 8.29 -76.01
N LEU A 4 -20.77 7.89 -76.32
CA LEU A 4 -21.98 8.38 -75.64
C LEU A 4 -22.12 7.76 -74.23
N HIS A 5 -21.74 6.49 -74.06
CA HIS A 5 -21.79 5.79 -72.77
C HIS A 5 -20.73 6.28 -71.78
N LYS A 6 -19.56 6.76 -72.25
CA LYS A 6 -18.52 7.31 -71.37
C LYS A 6 -18.82 8.74 -70.90
N ARG A 7 -19.55 9.54 -71.69
CA ARG A 7 -19.99 10.87 -71.25
C ARG A 7 -21.18 10.83 -70.29
N ILE A 8 -22.10 9.88 -70.45
CA ILE A 8 -23.25 9.72 -69.54
C ILE A 8 -22.81 9.17 -68.17
N GLY A 9 -21.84 8.25 -68.12
CA GLY A 9 -21.30 7.72 -66.87
C GLY A 9 -20.51 8.75 -66.04
N MET A 10 -19.82 9.69 -66.71
CA MET A 10 -19.05 10.72 -66.01
C MET A 10 -19.95 11.81 -65.43
N TRP A 11 -21.05 12.19 -66.11
CA TRP A 11 -22.04 13.13 -65.59
C TRP A 11 -22.92 12.53 -64.46
N LEU A 12 -23.19 11.23 -64.48
CA LEU A 12 -23.87 10.55 -63.36
C LEU A 12 -22.98 10.47 -62.10
N LEU A 13 -21.66 10.31 -62.24
CA LEU A 13 -20.74 10.34 -61.10
C LEU A 13 -20.56 11.76 -60.52
N THR A 14 -20.49 12.81 -61.34
CA THR A 14 -20.44 14.19 -60.84
C THR A 14 -21.77 14.67 -60.25
N LEU A 15 -22.92 14.19 -60.74
CA LEU A 15 -24.22 14.50 -60.13
C LEU A 15 -24.41 13.76 -58.80
N LEU A 16 -23.90 12.52 -58.66
CA LEU A 16 -23.84 11.78 -57.39
C LEU A 16 -22.82 12.35 -56.39
N LEU A 17 -21.73 12.98 -56.85
CA LEU A 17 -20.82 13.72 -55.97
C LEU A 17 -21.36 15.11 -55.58
N LEU A 18 -22.08 15.81 -56.47
CA LEU A 18 -22.67 17.13 -56.16
C LEU A 18 -23.96 17.01 -55.32
N LEU A 19 -24.70 15.91 -55.40
CA LEU A 19 -25.81 15.60 -54.47
C LEU A 19 -25.34 15.09 -53.10
N ASN A 20 -24.06 14.70 -52.95
CA ASN A 20 -23.44 14.44 -51.63
C ASN A 20 -22.79 15.69 -51.01
N VAL A 21 -22.70 16.81 -51.73
CA VAL A 21 -22.16 18.09 -51.22
C VAL A 21 -23.26 19.15 -51.01
N ALA A 22 -24.49 18.90 -51.47
CA ALA A 22 -25.65 19.79 -51.26
C ALA A 22 -26.84 19.13 -50.56
N ALA A 23 -26.60 18.04 -49.83
CA ALA A 23 -27.53 17.48 -48.86
C ALA A 23 -26.83 17.41 -47.49
N VAL A 24 -26.53 18.59 -46.95
CA VAL A 24 -26.58 18.80 -45.50
C VAL A 24 -28.03 19.20 -45.17
N PRO A 25 -28.98 18.27 -44.95
CA PRO A 25 -29.99 18.57 -43.97
C PRO A 25 -29.22 18.63 -42.65
N ALA A 26 -29.11 19.79 -41.99
CA ALA A 26 -30.19 20.23 -41.11
C ALA A 26 -30.77 19.08 -40.26
N LEU A 27 -29.90 18.18 -39.79
CA LEU A 27 -30.10 17.26 -38.67
C LEU A 27 -28.98 17.49 -37.64
N ALA A 28 -28.65 18.77 -37.43
CA ALA A 28 -27.93 19.27 -36.26
C ALA A 28 -28.82 20.26 -35.52
N GLN A 29 -30.04 19.83 -35.26
CA GLN A 29 -30.76 20.22 -34.07
C GLN A 29 -31.26 18.91 -33.49
N LYS A 30 -30.34 18.13 -32.90
CA LYS A 30 -30.71 17.37 -31.71
C LYS A 30 -31.25 18.47 -30.79
N ALA A 31 -32.57 18.63 -30.73
CA ALA A 31 -33.16 19.29 -29.58
C ALA A 31 -32.46 18.65 -28.39
N ALA A 32 -31.77 19.44 -27.57
CA ALA A 32 -31.24 18.97 -26.32
C ALA A 32 -32.44 18.38 -25.57
N THR A 33 -32.63 17.07 -25.67
CA THR A 33 -33.58 16.34 -24.84
C THR A 33 -33.10 16.65 -23.44
N ALA A 34 -33.89 17.43 -22.70
CA ALA A 34 -33.59 17.73 -21.31
C ALA A 34 -33.15 16.41 -20.66
N ALA A 35 -31.96 16.42 -20.06
CA ALA A 35 -31.41 15.22 -19.44
C ALA A 35 -32.49 14.62 -18.52
N ASP A 36 -32.62 13.29 -18.54
CA ASP A 36 -33.53 12.58 -17.65
C ASP A 36 -33.33 13.10 -16.20
N PRO A 37 -34.40 13.34 -15.41
CA PRO A 37 -34.28 13.94 -14.09
C PRO A 37 -33.27 13.25 -13.17
N LEU A 38 -33.13 11.91 -13.22
CA LEU A 38 -32.11 11.20 -12.44
C LEU A 38 -30.70 11.62 -12.85
N THR A 39 -30.44 11.66 -14.15
CA THR A 39 -29.15 12.11 -14.71
C THR A 39 -28.85 13.55 -14.28
N ALA A 40 -29.82 14.45 -14.42
CA ALA A 40 -29.65 15.85 -14.05
C ALA A 40 -29.33 16.04 -12.56
N HIS A 41 -30.01 15.30 -11.66
CA HIS A 41 -29.72 15.34 -10.22
C HIS A 41 -28.30 14.86 -9.91
N ILE A 42 -27.88 13.71 -10.45
CA ILE A 42 -26.57 13.14 -10.14
C ILE A 42 -25.45 14.05 -10.67
N GLU A 43 -25.55 14.53 -11.90
CA GLU A 43 -24.53 15.43 -12.47
C GLU A 43 -24.46 16.77 -11.73
N LYS A 44 -25.59 17.29 -11.22
CA LYS A 44 -25.58 18.47 -10.35
C LYS A 44 -24.79 18.20 -9.07
N LEU A 45 -25.01 17.08 -8.40
CA LEU A 45 -24.30 16.72 -7.16
C LEU A 45 -22.79 16.61 -7.39
N LEU A 46 -22.38 15.98 -8.48
CA LEU A 46 -20.97 15.87 -8.85
C LEU A 46 -20.35 17.25 -9.15
N ALA A 47 -21.06 18.10 -9.88
CA ALA A 47 -20.60 19.46 -10.19
C ALA A 47 -20.48 20.35 -8.95
N ASP A 48 -21.40 20.23 -7.99
CA ASP A 48 -21.34 20.98 -6.73
C ASP A 48 -20.14 20.52 -5.88
N LEU A 49 -19.89 19.21 -5.79
CA LEU A 49 -18.74 18.66 -5.06
C LEU A 49 -17.39 19.02 -5.70
N ALA A 50 -17.32 19.12 -7.02
CA ALA A 50 -16.12 19.56 -7.73
C ALA A 50 -15.74 21.02 -7.43
N ARG A 51 -16.67 21.84 -6.93
CA ARG A 51 -16.46 23.26 -6.58
C ARG A 51 -16.29 23.50 -5.08
N ASP A 52 -16.61 22.54 -4.22
CA ASP A 52 -16.41 22.65 -2.76
C ASP A 52 -14.96 22.31 -2.41
N GLU A 53 -14.27 23.23 -1.73
CA GLU A 53 -12.88 23.06 -1.29
C GLU A 53 -12.64 21.82 -0.42
N ASN A 54 -13.69 21.29 0.22
CA ASN A 54 -13.60 20.13 1.09
C ASN A 54 -13.75 18.78 0.37
N SER A 55 -14.23 18.80 -0.87
CA SER A 55 -14.40 17.62 -1.72
C SER A 55 -13.72 17.73 -3.07
N ILE A 56 -13.13 18.88 -3.39
CA ILE A 56 -12.35 19.07 -4.61
C ILE A 56 -11.27 17.99 -4.72
N GLY A 57 -11.19 17.38 -5.89
CA GLY A 57 -10.31 16.26 -6.19
C GLY A 57 -10.91 14.87 -6.04
N LEU A 58 -12.11 14.78 -5.46
CA LEU A 58 -12.94 13.58 -5.54
C LEU A 58 -13.22 13.24 -7.00
N HIS A 59 -13.15 11.95 -7.32
CA HIS A 59 -13.63 11.42 -8.59
C HIS A 59 -14.42 10.14 -8.36
N ALA A 60 -15.47 9.95 -9.16
CA ALA A 60 -16.43 8.88 -8.98
C ALA A 60 -16.62 8.06 -10.26
N GLY A 61 -16.83 6.77 -10.09
CA GLY A 61 -17.37 5.85 -11.10
C GLY A 61 -18.75 5.39 -10.64
N ILE A 62 -19.78 5.66 -11.43
CA ILE A 62 -21.17 5.35 -11.07
C ILE A 62 -21.84 4.59 -12.20
N ALA A 63 -22.53 3.50 -11.87
CA ALA A 63 -23.38 2.76 -12.79
C ALA A 63 -24.71 2.41 -12.11
N VAL A 64 -25.81 2.57 -12.84
CA VAL A 64 -27.17 2.22 -12.40
C VAL A 64 -27.85 1.44 -13.52
N TYR A 65 -28.37 0.26 -13.19
CA TYR A 65 -29.00 -0.66 -14.12
C TYR A 65 -30.34 -1.14 -13.59
N ASP A 66 -31.36 -1.01 -14.41
CA ASP A 66 -32.69 -1.54 -14.12
C ASP A 66 -32.73 -3.03 -14.48
N LEU A 67 -32.92 -3.88 -13.46
CA LEU A 67 -32.92 -5.34 -13.64
C LEU A 67 -34.20 -5.83 -14.35
N HIS A 68 -35.28 -5.06 -14.30
CA HIS A 68 -36.54 -5.37 -14.98
C HIS A 68 -36.44 -5.02 -16.47
N GLU A 69 -36.08 -3.77 -16.78
CA GLU A 69 -35.97 -3.27 -18.16
C GLU A 69 -34.70 -3.77 -18.88
N LYS A 70 -33.74 -4.31 -18.13
CA LYS A 70 -32.44 -4.78 -18.63
C LYS A 70 -31.68 -3.67 -19.38
N ALA A 71 -31.70 -2.47 -18.82
CA ALA A 71 -31.09 -1.28 -19.40
C ALA A 71 -30.37 -0.43 -18.34
N TYR A 72 -29.29 0.24 -18.76
CA TYR A 72 -28.63 1.24 -17.92
C TYR A 72 -29.50 2.49 -17.83
N LEU A 73 -29.75 2.95 -16.60
CA LEU A 73 -30.42 4.23 -16.34
C LEU A 73 -29.42 5.38 -16.28
N TYR A 74 -28.20 5.11 -15.79
CA TYR A 74 -27.16 6.13 -15.63
C TYR A 74 -25.77 5.52 -15.61
N ARG A 75 -24.80 6.23 -16.19
CA ARG A 75 -23.38 5.87 -16.21
C ARG A 75 -22.52 7.13 -16.16
N HIS A 76 -21.59 7.19 -15.23
CA HIS A 76 -20.61 8.26 -15.12
C HIS A 76 -19.24 7.65 -14.85
N ASN A 77 -18.30 7.84 -15.79
CA ASN A 77 -16.97 7.21 -15.76
C ASN A 77 -17.00 5.70 -15.43
N ALA A 78 -18.11 5.03 -15.78
CA ALA A 78 -18.43 3.68 -15.29
C ALA A 78 -17.45 2.59 -15.75
N HIS A 79 -16.63 2.88 -16.75
CA HIS A 79 -15.63 2.01 -17.36
C HIS A 79 -14.21 2.26 -16.84
N ARG A 80 -13.98 3.34 -16.07
CA ARG A 80 -12.69 3.59 -15.42
C ARG A 80 -12.51 2.67 -14.22
N THR A 81 -11.26 2.39 -13.88
CA THR A 81 -10.92 1.54 -12.75
C THR A 81 -10.71 2.35 -11.47
N TYR A 82 -11.20 1.82 -10.36
CA TYR A 82 -11.14 2.44 -9.03
C TYR A 82 -10.68 1.41 -8.01
N VAL A 83 -10.02 1.88 -6.95
CA VAL A 83 -9.83 1.06 -5.75
C VAL A 83 -11.18 0.91 -5.06
N PRO A 84 -11.73 -0.32 -4.91
CA PRO A 84 -13.11 -0.50 -4.47
C PRO A 84 -13.30 -0.50 -2.96
N ALA A 85 -12.22 -0.61 -2.16
CA ALA A 85 -12.30 -0.99 -0.76
C ALA A 85 -13.16 -2.27 -0.59
N SER A 86 -13.89 -2.39 0.53
CA SER A 86 -14.70 -3.58 0.86
C SER A 86 -15.84 -3.93 -0.11
N ASN A 87 -16.08 -3.17 -1.19
CA ASN A 87 -16.93 -3.65 -2.27
C ASN A 87 -16.34 -4.85 -3.02
N LEU A 88 -15.03 -5.05 -2.99
CA LEU A 88 -14.40 -6.25 -3.56
C LEU A 88 -14.90 -7.55 -2.91
N LYS A 89 -15.35 -7.48 -1.65
CA LYS A 89 -15.96 -8.63 -0.96
C LYS A 89 -17.16 -9.21 -1.71
N LEU A 90 -17.85 -8.43 -2.54
CA LEU A 90 -18.91 -8.95 -3.39
C LEU A 90 -18.39 -9.93 -4.45
N PHE A 91 -17.19 -9.71 -4.99
CA PHE A 91 -16.55 -10.63 -5.94
C PHE A 91 -16.25 -11.96 -5.24
N THR A 92 -15.61 -11.89 -4.07
CA THR A 92 -15.29 -13.04 -3.23
C THR A 92 -16.54 -13.77 -2.73
N SER A 93 -17.56 -13.04 -2.30
CA SER A 93 -18.85 -13.58 -1.82
C SER A 93 -19.56 -14.37 -2.91
N VAL A 94 -19.67 -13.80 -4.11
CA VAL A 94 -20.35 -14.43 -5.24
C VAL A 94 -19.58 -15.67 -5.68
N ALA A 95 -18.24 -15.61 -5.75
CA ALA A 95 -17.44 -16.77 -6.09
C ALA A 95 -17.54 -17.89 -5.04
N ALA A 96 -17.56 -17.55 -3.75
CA ALA A 96 -17.76 -18.51 -2.66
C ALA A 96 -19.12 -19.20 -2.79
N LEU A 97 -20.21 -18.45 -2.97
CA LEU A 97 -21.55 -19.01 -3.15
C LEU A 97 -21.64 -19.88 -4.41
N ASP A 98 -21.07 -19.44 -5.54
CA ASP A 98 -21.13 -20.16 -6.81
C ASP A 98 -20.35 -21.48 -6.80
N ARG A 99 -19.19 -21.51 -6.14
CA ARG A 99 -18.26 -22.65 -6.20
C ARG A 99 -18.36 -23.61 -5.03
N LEU A 100 -18.73 -23.11 -3.85
CA LEU A 100 -18.85 -23.92 -2.63
C LEU A 100 -20.30 -24.27 -2.32
N GLY A 101 -21.25 -23.39 -2.67
CA GLY A 101 -22.66 -23.51 -2.32
C GLY A 101 -22.99 -22.96 -0.92
N PRO A 102 -24.23 -22.49 -0.69
CA PRO A 102 -24.63 -21.83 0.56
C PRO A 102 -24.55 -22.72 1.81
N ASP A 103 -24.59 -24.05 1.64
CA ASP A 103 -24.54 -25.04 2.71
C ASP A 103 -23.11 -25.54 3.01
N TYR A 104 -22.09 -25.00 2.34
CA TYR A 104 -20.70 -25.39 2.58
C TYR A 104 -20.31 -25.16 4.03
N GLN A 105 -19.69 -26.16 4.66
CA GLN A 105 -19.17 -26.08 6.02
C GLN A 105 -17.68 -26.40 6.00
N TRP A 106 -16.90 -25.57 6.69
CA TRP A 106 -15.49 -25.84 6.92
C TRP A 106 -15.33 -26.86 8.02
N LYS A 107 -14.28 -27.66 7.93
CA LYS A 107 -13.94 -28.65 8.96
C LYS A 107 -12.69 -28.25 9.76
N THR A 108 -12.70 -28.63 11.03
CA THR A 108 -11.52 -28.65 11.90
C THR A 108 -11.40 -30.06 12.47
N GLU A 109 -10.24 -30.69 12.36
CA GLU A 109 -10.07 -32.11 12.71
C GLU A 109 -9.01 -32.30 13.79
N VAL A 110 -9.25 -33.26 14.69
CA VAL A 110 -8.27 -33.68 15.69
C VAL A 110 -7.76 -35.06 15.33
N TYR A 111 -6.46 -35.19 15.14
CA TYR A 111 -5.78 -36.45 14.83
C TYR A 111 -5.00 -36.98 16.03
N ALA A 112 -4.98 -38.30 16.18
CA ALA A 112 -4.02 -39.01 17.00
C ALA A 112 -2.92 -39.60 16.12
N ALA A 113 -1.69 -39.11 16.30
CA ALA A 113 -0.47 -39.69 15.74
C ALA A 113 0.14 -40.66 16.77
N GLY A 114 -0.53 -41.80 16.96
CA GLY A 114 -0.18 -42.79 17.99
C GLY A 114 -1.37 -43.67 18.34
N LYS A 115 -1.26 -44.39 19.46
CA LYS A 115 -2.33 -45.31 19.91
C LYS A 115 -3.03 -44.77 21.15
N LEU A 116 -4.34 -44.56 21.04
CA LEU A 116 -5.22 -44.33 22.21
C LEU A 116 -5.48 -45.66 22.92
N LEU A 117 -5.01 -45.77 24.16
CA LEU A 117 -5.20 -46.97 24.99
C LEU A 117 -6.58 -46.97 25.66
N PRO A 118 -7.12 -48.15 26.04
CA PRO A 118 -8.37 -48.24 26.82
C PRO A 118 -8.33 -47.51 28.17
N SER A 119 -7.14 -47.25 28.72
CA SER A 119 -6.93 -46.43 29.92
C SER A 119 -7.18 -44.93 29.69
N GLY A 120 -7.43 -44.51 28.45
CA GLY A 120 -7.60 -43.12 28.04
C GLY A 120 -6.30 -42.36 27.78
N VAL A 121 -5.16 -43.06 27.79
CA VAL A 121 -3.85 -42.46 27.49
C VAL A 121 -3.56 -42.59 25.99
N LEU A 122 -3.33 -41.46 25.33
CA LEU A 122 -2.76 -41.42 23.98
C LEU A 122 -1.24 -41.54 24.05
N ASN A 123 -0.70 -42.67 23.59
CA ASN A 123 0.74 -42.85 23.39
C ASN A 123 1.14 -42.33 22.01
N GLY A 124 1.37 -41.03 21.93
CA GLY A 124 1.72 -40.31 20.70
C GLY A 124 1.19 -38.88 20.74
N ASP A 125 1.30 -38.20 19.61
CA ASP A 125 0.98 -36.77 19.51
C ASP A 125 -0.50 -36.55 19.22
N LEU A 126 -1.05 -35.45 19.73
CA LEU A 126 -2.38 -34.97 19.36
C LEU A 126 -2.20 -33.78 18.42
N ILE A 127 -2.83 -33.85 17.23
CA ILE A 127 -2.70 -32.81 16.20
C ILE A 127 -4.05 -32.15 15.97
N LEU A 128 -4.13 -30.82 16.08
CA LEU A 128 -5.30 -30.04 15.66
C LEU A 128 -5.04 -29.46 14.27
N LYS A 129 -5.86 -29.84 13.29
CA LYS A 129 -5.72 -29.40 11.90
C LYS A 129 -6.86 -28.47 11.50
N GLY A 130 -6.49 -27.31 10.99
CA GLY A 130 -7.41 -26.35 10.39
C GLY A 130 -7.52 -26.53 8.88
N TYR A 131 -8.74 -26.45 8.34
CA TYR A 131 -9.00 -26.42 6.90
C TYR A 131 -9.66 -25.10 6.48
N GLY A 132 -9.30 -24.01 7.15
CA GLY A 132 -9.74 -22.66 6.79
C GLY A 132 -11.06 -22.21 7.42
N ASN A 133 -11.53 -22.84 8.51
CA ASN A 133 -12.76 -22.41 9.20
C ASN A 133 -12.57 -21.00 9.80
N PRO A 134 -13.24 -19.95 9.30
CA PRO A 134 -13.06 -18.61 9.82
C PRO A 134 -13.88 -18.33 11.09
N GLY A 135 -14.87 -19.17 11.39
CA GLY A 135 -15.81 -18.99 12.50
C GLY A 135 -15.47 -19.79 13.76
N LEU A 136 -14.31 -20.44 13.82
CA LEU A 136 -13.93 -21.26 14.97
C LEU A 136 -13.71 -20.38 16.21
N SER A 137 -14.48 -20.63 17.27
CA SER A 137 -14.40 -19.87 18.53
C SER A 137 -13.68 -20.64 19.65
N VAL A 138 -13.43 -19.96 20.78
CA VAL A 138 -12.91 -20.62 22.00
C VAL A 138 -13.92 -21.64 22.53
N GLU A 139 -15.21 -21.35 22.44
CA GLU A 139 -16.30 -22.25 22.82
C GLU A 139 -16.34 -23.49 21.92
N ASP A 140 -16.01 -23.36 20.62
CA ASP A 140 -15.85 -24.54 19.75
C ASP A 140 -14.69 -25.41 20.21
N LEU A 141 -13.54 -24.81 20.55
CA LEU A 141 -12.44 -25.58 21.13
C LEU A 141 -12.88 -26.27 22.43
N GLN A 142 -13.60 -25.60 23.33
CA GLN A 142 -14.14 -26.22 24.54
C GLN A 142 -15.03 -27.43 24.22
N ARG A 143 -15.93 -27.31 23.23
CA ARG A 143 -16.77 -28.41 22.77
C ARG A 143 -15.94 -29.57 22.21
N ILE A 144 -14.91 -29.28 21.42
CA ILE A 144 -14.00 -30.30 20.88
C ILE A 144 -13.27 -31.02 22.03
N ALA A 145 -12.75 -30.30 23.02
CA ALA A 145 -12.07 -30.89 24.18
C ALA A 145 -13.01 -31.78 25.00
N ALA A 146 -14.23 -31.32 25.24
CA ALA A 146 -15.26 -32.12 25.91
C ALA A 146 -15.59 -33.40 25.13
N ALA A 147 -15.75 -33.32 23.81
CA ALA A 147 -16.02 -34.48 22.97
C ALA A 147 -14.86 -35.50 22.96
N LEU A 148 -13.61 -35.04 23.00
CA LEU A 148 -12.44 -35.92 23.14
C LEU A 148 -12.43 -36.61 24.51
N LYS A 149 -12.78 -35.88 25.58
CA LYS A 149 -12.90 -36.43 26.93
C LYS A 149 -13.98 -37.51 27.01
N GLU A 150 -15.13 -37.27 26.40
CA GLU A 150 -16.23 -38.24 26.29
C GLU A 150 -15.85 -39.49 25.50
N LYS A 151 -14.99 -39.35 24.47
CA LYS A 151 -14.37 -40.47 23.74
C LYS A 151 -13.30 -41.22 24.55
N GLY A 152 -13.08 -40.85 25.80
CA GLY A 152 -12.20 -41.53 26.74
C GLY A 152 -10.77 -40.97 26.78
N LEU A 153 -10.44 -39.91 26.06
CA LEU A 153 -9.11 -39.30 26.15
C LEU A 153 -8.95 -38.60 27.51
N THR A 154 -7.97 -39.02 28.31
CA THR A 154 -7.68 -38.45 29.63
C THR A 154 -6.25 -37.92 29.75
N GLN A 155 -5.31 -38.43 28.95
CA GLN A 155 -3.93 -37.98 28.95
C GLN A 155 -3.27 -38.13 27.58
N ILE A 156 -2.40 -37.18 27.21
CA ILE A 156 -1.56 -37.17 26.01
C ILE A 156 -0.10 -37.38 26.43
N ASN A 157 0.52 -38.46 25.95
CA ASN A 157 1.91 -38.82 26.21
C ASN A 157 2.85 -38.50 25.03
N GLY A 158 2.44 -37.59 24.15
CA GLY A 158 3.23 -36.99 23.10
C GLY A 158 3.23 -35.47 23.19
N ASP A 159 3.48 -34.83 22.06
CA ASP A 159 3.40 -33.39 21.87
C ASP A 159 1.99 -32.96 21.42
N LEU A 160 1.70 -31.66 21.58
CA LEU A 160 0.49 -31.03 21.06
C LEU A 160 0.87 -30.26 19.81
N LEU A 161 0.45 -30.75 18.65
CA LEU A 161 0.84 -30.18 17.37
C LEU A 161 -0.34 -29.48 16.70
N VAL A 162 -0.05 -28.51 15.86
CA VAL A 162 -1.03 -27.82 15.02
C VAL A 162 -0.65 -27.90 13.55
N ASP A 163 -1.64 -28.05 12.69
CA ASP A 163 -1.47 -28.12 11.24
C ASP A 163 -2.34 -27.05 10.57
N ASP A 164 -1.68 -26.03 10.01
CA ASP A 164 -2.26 -24.97 9.18
C ASP A 164 -1.88 -25.11 7.69
N SER A 165 -1.28 -26.23 7.28
CA SER A 165 -0.73 -26.45 5.93
C SER A 165 -1.77 -26.57 4.81
N TYR A 166 -3.06 -26.40 5.12
CA TYR A 166 -4.11 -26.34 4.12
C TYR A 166 -4.07 -25.04 3.30
N PHE A 167 -3.53 -23.97 3.88
CA PHE A 167 -3.20 -22.73 3.17
C PHE A 167 -1.68 -22.60 3.00
N ASP A 168 -1.26 -21.70 2.10
CA ASP A 168 0.15 -21.32 1.92
C ASP A 168 0.74 -20.67 3.20
N ASP A 169 2.04 -20.33 3.16
CA ASP A 169 2.73 -19.64 4.24
C ASP A 169 2.67 -18.09 4.14
N THR A 170 1.92 -17.53 3.19
CA THR A 170 1.72 -16.08 3.05
C THR A 170 0.63 -15.59 4.01
N ARG A 171 1.07 -14.96 5.12
CA ARG A 171 0.21 -14.58 6.24
C ARG A 171 -0.51 -13.24 6.06
N LEU A 172 -0.03 -12.32 5.23
CA LEU A 172 -0.65 -11.01 5.01
C LEU A 172 -1.04 -10.84 3.53
N GLY A 173 -2.04 -10.00 3.25
CA GLY A 173 -2.49 -9.73 1.88
C GLY A 173 -1.48 -8.89 1.09
N ILE A 174 -1.37 -9.14 -0.22
CA ILE A 174 -0.44 -8.43 -1.12
C ILE A 174 -0.76 -6.92 -1.12
N GLY A 175 0.26 -6.08 -0.90
CA GLY A 175 0.10 -4.62 -0.86
C GLY A 175 -0.65 -4.08 0.37
N TRP A 176 -0.82 -4.88 1.43
CA TRP A 176 -1.31 -4.39 2.72
C TRP A 176 -0.26 -3.51 3.41
N MET A 177 -0.71 -2.51 4.15
CA MET A 177 0.18 -1.56 4.80
C MET A 177 0.74 -2.14 6.09
N TRP A 178 2.05 -2.02 6.32
CA TRP A 178 2.69 -2.62 7.49
C TRP A 178 2.18 -2.01 8.81
N ASP A 179 1.79 -0.73 8.78
CA ASP A 179 1.29 0.03 9.94
C ASP A 179 -0.17 -0.28 10.29
N ASP A 180 -0.89 -1.01 9.43
CA ASP A 180 -2.21 -1.56 9.76
C ASP A 180 -2.11 -2.87 10.54
N GLU A 181 -0.95 -3.53 10.51
CA GLU A 181 -0.73 -4.85 11.08
C GLU A 181 -1.14 -4.99 12.55
N PRO A 182 -0.93 -4.01 13.46
CA PRO A 182 -1.34 -4.15 14.85
C PRO A 182 -2.86 -4.41 15.04
N TYR A 183 -3.70 -4.03 14.08
CA TYR A 183 -5.15 -4.00 14.21
C TYR A 183 -5.85 -5.22 13.62
N GLY A 184 -6.94 -5.67 14.25
CA GLY A 184 -7.66 -6.91 13.91
C GLY A 184 -8.18 -6.99 12.46
N TYR A 185 -8.45 -5.86 11.81
CA TYR A 185 -8.86 -5.84 10.40
C TYR A 185 -7.73 -6.22 9.42
N SER A 186 -6.49 -6.30 9.91
CA SER A 186 -5.28 -6.71 9.19
C SER A 186 -4.68 -8.01 9.78
N ALA A 187 -5.51 -8.84 10.43
CA ALA A 187 -5.07 -10.09 11.05
C ALA A 187 -4.40 -11.03 10.05
N GLN A 188 -3.35 -11.72 10.51
CA GLN A 188 -2.64 -12.73 9.72
C GLN A 188 -3.57 -13.92 9.38
N ILE A 189 -3.43 -14.45 8.17
CA ILE A 189 -4.27 -15.50 7.60
C ILE A 189 -3.60 -16.87 7.76
N SER A 190 -4.31 -17.81 8.37
CA SER A 190 -3.87 -19.19 8.60
C SER A 190 -5.06 -20.13 8.47
N ALA A 191 -4.84 -21.34 7.94
CA ALA A 191 -5.92 -22.32 7.83
C ALA A 191 -6.44 -22.82 9.19
N LEU A 192 -5.62 -22.72 10.23
CA LEU A 192 -6.04 -22.91 11.62
C LEU A 192 -6.11 -21.54 12.30
N ALA A 193 -7.34 -21.12 12.59
CA ALA A 193 -7.62 -19.83 13.16
C ALA A 193 -8.65 -19.94 14.27
N VAL A 194 -8.49 -19.15 15.33
CA VAL A 194 -9.47 -19.00 16.41
C VAL A 194 -9.64 -17.52 16.67
N HIS A 195 -10.87 -17.09 16.92
CA HIS A 195 -11.15 -15.69 17.26
C HIS A 195 -10.54 -14.72 16.23
N LYS A 196 -10.73 -15.02 14.94
CA LYS A 196 -10.26 -14.22 13.79
C LYS A 196 -8.74 -13.93 13.79
N ASN A 197 -7.94 -14.77 14.45
CA ASN A 197 -6.50 -14.57 14.63
C ASN A 197 -6.16 -13.22 15.29
N SER A 198 -7.02 -12.79 16.22
CA SER A 198 -6.83 -11.62 17.07
C SER A 198 -7.07 -11.97 18.55
N ILE A 199 -6.71 -11.03 19.42
CA ILE A 199 -7.22 -10.95 20.80
C ILE A 199 -7.89 -9.59 20.97
N THR A 200 -8.98 -9.51 21.73
CA THR A 200 -9.56 -8.24 22.16
C THR A 200 -8.88 -7.78 23.44
N VAL A 201 -8.19 -6.65 23.41
CA VAL A 201 -7.62 -5.99 24.60
C VAL A 201 -8.59 -4.94 25.12
N THR A 202 -8.97 -5.03 26.39
CA THR A 202 -9.77 -4.02 27.09
C THR A 202 -8.88 -3.18 28.00
N VAL A 203 -8.84 -1.87 27.77
CA VAL A 203 -8.16 -0.86 28.58
C VAL A 203 -9.19 -0.20 29.50
N THR A 204 -9.04 -0.42 30.81
CA THR A 204 -9.92 0.18 31.84
C THR A 204 -9.18 1.28 32.58
N PRO A 205 -9.69 2.52 32.63
CA PRO A 205 -9.06 3.61 33.39
C PRO A 205 -8.80 3.23 34.85
N ALA A 206 -7.72 3.75 35.44
CA ALA A 206 -7.48 3.62 36.87
C ALA A 206 -8.48 4.45 37.68
N LYS A 207 -8.53 4.21 39.00
CA LYS A 207 -9.42 4.96 39.91
C LYS A 207 -8.90 6.36 40.25
N GLN A 208 -7.64 6.66 39.93
CA GLN A 208 -7.01 7.96 40.20
C GLN A 208 -6.17 8.39 38.99
N ALA A 209 -6.18 9.69 38.68
CA ALA A 209 -5.31 10.24 37.65
C ALA A 209 -3.82 10.11 38.05
N GLY A 210 -2.97 9.87 37.06
CA GLY A 210 -1.54 9.58 37.23
C GLY A 210 -1.22 8.09 37.36
N GLU A 211 -2.19 7.24 37.70
CA GLU A 211 -2.03 5.78 37.74
C GLU A 211 -2.19 5.15 36.35
N ALA A 212 -1.50 4.03 36.11
CA ALA A 212 -1.63 3.29 34.85
C ALA A 212 -3.00 2.57 34.78
N PRO A 213 -3.70 2.59 33.62
CA PRO A 213 -4.93 1.82 33.45
C PRO A 213 -4.66 0.32 33.48
N THR A 214 -5.70 -0.51 33.66
CA THR A 214 -5.57 -1.96 33.60
C THR A 214 -5.84 -2.46 32.18
N LEU A 215 -5.03 -3.41 31.71
CA LEU A 215 -5.20 -4.11 30.44
C LEU A 215 -5.60 -5.56 30.70
N THR A 216 -6.66 -6.02 30.05
CA THR A 216 -7.07 -7.43 30.03
C THR A 216 -7.20 -7.88 28.57
N MET A 217 -6.93 -9.16 28.28
CA MET A 217 -7.11 -9.71 26.93
C MET A 217 -8.09 -10.89 26.93
N GLU A 218 -8.82 -11.04 25.84
CA GLU A 218 -9.66 -12.21 25.55
C GLU A 218 -9.44 -12.62 24.09
N PRO A 219 -9.15 -13.90 23.79
CA PRO A 219 -8.89 -14.99 24.72
C PRO A 219 -7.63 -14.78 25.57
N ASP A 220 -7.65 -15.23 26.82
CA ASP A 220 -6.45 -15.22 27.67
C ASP A 220 -5.34 -16.10 27.07
N THR A 221 -4.16 -15.51 26.87
CA THR A 221 -3.00 -16.17 26.25
C THR A 221 -1.66 -15.76 26.83
N SER A 222 -0.71 -16.70 26.81
CA SER A 222 0.71 -16.46 27.12
C SER A 222 1.55 -16.26 25.86
N TYR A 223 0.94 -16.41 24.69
CA TYR A 223 1.59 -16.25 23.39
C TYR A 223 1.82 -14.78 23.04
N ILE A 224 1.01 -13.87 23.61
CA ILE A 224 1.10 -12.42 23.44
C ILE A 224 1.52 -11.76 24.75
N ARG A 225 2.42 -10.78 24.66
CA ARG A 225 2.87 -9.95 25.79
C ARG A 225 2.37 -8.53 25.65
N LEU A 226 1.50 -8.09 26.56
CA LEU A 226 1.07 -6.69 26.64
C LEU A 226 2.08 -5.84 27.42
N VAL A 227 2.41 -4.67 26.88
CA VAL A 227 3.24 -3.64 27.50
C VAL A 227 2.39 -2.39 27.69
N ASN A 228 2.12 -2.05 28.94
CA ASN A 228 1.32 -0.89 29.29
C ASN A 228 2.21 0.33 29.55
N LYS A 229 2.21 1.29 28.62
CA LYS A 229 2.82 2.62 28.76
C LYS A 229 1.78 3.73 28.91
N LEU A 230 0.51 3.37 29.09
CA LEU A 230 -0.58 4.34 29.24
C LEU A 230 -0.57 5.02 30.61
N LYS A 231 -1.17 6.20 30.66
CA LYS A 231 -1.50 6.89 31.91
C LYS A 231 -2.98 7.25 31.97
N THR A 232 -3.58 7.12 33.15
CA THR A 232 -4.92 7.66 33.40
C THR A 232 -4.81 9.15 33.66
N VAL A 233 -5.63 9.96 32.99
CA VAL A 233 -5.67 11.42 33.14
C VAL A 233 -7.05 11.88 33.63
N GLU A 234 -7.14 13.11 34.12
CA GLU A 234 -8.42 13.69 34.51
C GLU A 234 -9.37 13.84 33.30
N GLY A 235 -10.68 13.84 33.57
CA GLY A 235 -11.73 14.03 32.56
C GLY A 235 -12.01 12.79 31.70
N THR A 236 -12.53 13.02 30.49
CA THR A 236 -13.03 11.98 29.57
C THR A 236 -12.12 11.72 28.36
N THR A 237 -11.12 12.58 28.13
CA THR A 237 -10.28 12.54 26.93
C THR A 237 -9.36 11.34 26.95
N SER A 238 -9.30 10.62 25.83
CA SER A 238 -8.39 9.50 25.62
C SER A 238 -7.65 9.67 24.30
N ASN A 239 -6.37 9.32 24.29
CA ASN A 239 -5.53 9.24 23.10
C ASN A 239 -4.62 8.03 23.29
N ILE A 240 -5.02 6.89 22.72
CA ILE A 240 -4.35 5.60 22.88
C ILE A 240 -3.73 5.24 21.54
N SER A 241 -2.44 4.93 21.54
CA SER A 241 -1.73 4.32 20.43
C SER A 241 -1.48 2.85 20.72
N VAL A 242 -1.56 2.02 19.68
CA VAL A 242 -1.31 0.58 19.74
C VAL A 242 -0.24 0.24 18.73
N GLU A 243 0.86 -0.31 19.20
CA GLU A 243 1.99 -0.74 18.37
C GLU A 243 2.26 -2.22 18.58
N ARG A 244 2.56 -2.93 17.50
CA ARG A 244 3.12 -4.28 17.54
C ARG A 244 4.43 -4.27 16.75
N PRO A 245 5.60 -4.28 17.40
CA PRO A 245 6.87 -4.34 16.67
C PRO A 245 6.89 -5.54 15.71
N ARG A 246 7.30 -5.28 14.47
CA ARG A 246 7.27 -6.26 13.36
C ARG A 246 7.99 -7.55 13.74
N GLY A 247 7.40 -8.70 13.39
CA GLY A 247 8.00 -10.00 13.69
C GLY A 247 7.93 -10.38 15.18
N THR A 248 7.13 -9.69 15.99
CA THR A 248 6.99 -9.98 17.43
C THR A 248 5.53 -10.12 17.88
N ASN A 249 5.35 -10.87 18.98
CA ASN A 249 4.10 -10.96 19.74
C ASN A 249 4.11 -10.08 21.00
N THR A 250 4.78 -8.93 20.94
CA THR A 250 4.67 -7.88 21.96
C THR A 250 3.73 -6.79 21.45
N VAL A 251 2.71 -6.43 22.23
CA VAL A 251 1.82 -5.30 21.90
C VAL A 251 2.01 -4.20 22.93
N VAL A 252 2.29 -2.99 22.48
CA VAL A 252 2.55 -1.81 23.30
C VAL A 252 1.37 -0.87 23.21
N PHE A 253 0.76 -0.56 24.34
CA PHE A 253 -0.24 0.49 24.46
C PHE A 253 0.40 1.73 25.07
N SER A 254 0.28 2.88 24.42
CA SER A 254 0.89 4.15 24.86
C SER A 254 -0.09 5.32 24.73
N GLY A 255 0.19 6.43 25.41
CA GLY A 255 -0.69 7.61 25.46
C GLY A 255 -1.49 7.73 26.76
N MET A 256 -2.75 8.14 26.69
CA MET A 256 -3.58 8.46 27.85
C MET A 256 -5.03 8.02 27.73
N ILE A 257 -5.67 7.75 28.87
CA ILE A 257 -7.11 7.46 28.97
C ILE A 257 -7.72 8.28 30.10
N GLY A 258 -8.87 8.90 29.86
CA GLY A 258 -9.56 9.72 30.88
C GLY A 258 -10.18 8.85 31.97
N ILE A 259 -10.12 9.28 33.24
CA ILE A 259 -10.71 8.57 34.38
C ILE A 259 -12.24 8.39 34.26
N GLN A 260 -12.91 9.27 33.52
CA GLN A 260 -14.35 9.21 33.23
C GLN A 260 -14.64 8.61 31.85
N ALA A 261 -13.62 8.17 31.11
CA ALA A 261 -13.81 7.50 29.83
C ALA A 261 -14.41 6.10 30.04
N LYS A 262 -15.18 5.63 29.07
CA LYS A 262 -15.58 4.23 29.01
C LYS A 262 -14.34 3.37 28.74
N PRO A 263 -14.32 2.09 29.16
CA PRO A 263 -13.26 1.17 28.76
C PRO A 263 -13.09 1.18 27.23
N TYR A 264 -11.84 1.24 26.80
CA TYR A 264 -11.47 1.16 25.39
C TYR A 264 -11.21 -0.30 25.02
N GLN A 265 -11.66 -0.73 23.85
CA GLN A 265 -11.43 -2.08 23.34
C GLN A 265 -10.77 -1.99 21.96
N GLU A 266 -9.78 -2.84 21.74
CA GLU A 266 -9.10 -2.97 20.46
C GLU A 266 -8.81 -4.44 20.18
N ASP A 267 -9.07 -4.87 18.95
CA ASP A 267 -8.64 -6.18 18.48
C ASP A 267 -7.22 -6.07 17.96
N VAL A 268 -6.29 -6.83 18.54
CA VAL A 268 -4.88 -6.80 18.17
C VAL A 268 -4.40 -8.14 17.62
N THR A 269 -3.52 -8.06 16.63
CA THR A 269 -3.01 -9.23 15.89
C THR A 269 -1.77 -9.85 16.52
N MET A 270 -1.27 -10.93 15.91
CA MET A 270 -0.06 -11.67 16.30
C MET A 270 0.66 -12.24 15.08
N GLU A 271 1.95 -12.52 15.23
CA GLU A 271 2.72 -13.43 14.38
C GLU A 271 2.30 -14.88 14.61
N ASP A 272 2.25 -15.66 13.54
CA ASP A 272 2.00 -17.11 13.55
C ASP A 272 0.75 -17.54 14.35
N PRO A 273 -0.45 -17.15 13.90
CA PRO A 273 -1.69 -17.41 14.63
C PRO A 273 -1.99 -18.90 14.88
N ALA A 274 -1.44 -19.84 14.09
CA ALA A 274 -1.58 -21.27 14.37
C ALA A 274 -0.98 -21.66 15.74
N LEU A 275 0.13 -21.03 16.15
CA LEU A 275 0.77 -21.26 17.45
C LEU A 275 0.01 -20.57 18.58
N PHE A 276 -0.64 -19.43 18.32
CA PHE A 276 -1.63 -18.86 19.24
C PHE A 276 -2.78 -19.84 19.49
N VAL A 277 -3.35 -20.43 18.44
CA VAL A 277 -4.41 -21.46 18.57
C VAL A 277 -3.91 -22.64 19.41
N ALA A 278 -2.65 -23.03 19.25
CA ALA A 278 -2.07 -24.13 20.01
C ALA A 278 -1.98 -23.83 21.52
N ASP A 279 -1.65 -22.59 21.90
CA ASP A 279 -1.65 -22.12 23.30
C ASP A 279 -3.07 -22.12 23.89
N VAL A 280 -4.05 -21.57 23.16
CA VAL A 280 -5.46 -21.57 23.56
C VAL A 280 -6.00 -23.00 23.67
N TRP A 281 -5.66 -23.86 22.71
CA TRP A 281 -6.10 -25.25 22.67
C TRP A 281 -5.58 -26.06 23.86
N LYS A 282 -4.31 -25.85 24.23
CA LYS A 282 -3.71 -26.43 25.44
C LYS A 282 -4.51 -26.05 26.70
N ARG A 283 -4.97 -24.80 26.82
CA ARG A 283 -5.84 -24.39 27.95
C ARG A 283 -7.18 -25.11 27.94
N GLN A 284 -7.84 -25.22 26.79
CA GLN A 284 -9.15 -25.87 26.71
C GLN A 284 -9.07 -27.38 27.01
N LEU A 285 -8.02 -28.06 26.56
CA LEU A 285 -7.74 -29.45 26.94
C LEU A 285 -7.55 -29.61 28.46
N ALA A 286 -6.77 -28.72 29.07
CA ALA A 286 -6.55 -28.73 30.51
C ALA A 286 -7.85 -28.47 31.29
N ALA A 287 -8.66 -27.51 30.84
CA ALA A 287 -9.97 -27.20 31.43
C ALA A 287 -10.95 -28.39 31.34
N ALA A 288 -10.90 -29.17 30.25
CA ALA A 288 -11.64 -30.43 30.11
C ALA A 288 -11.04 -31.60 30.93
N GLY A 289 -9.95 -31.38 31.66
CA GLY A 289 -9.27 -32.40 32.46
C GLY A 289 -8.51 -33.43 31.62
N ILE A 290 -8.04 -33.05 30.44
CA ILE A 290 -7.12 -33.84 29.60
C ILE A 290 -5.69 -33.38 29.90
N LYS A 291 -4.87 -34.28 30.46
CA LYS A 291 -3.51 -33.94 30.91
C LYS A 291 -2.50 -34.07 29.78
N LEU A 292 -1.61 -33.08 29.63
CA LEU A 292 -0.40 -33.22 28.81
C LEU A 292 0.76 -33.71 29.69
N ARG A 293 1.68 -34.48 29.12
CA ARG A 293 2.96 -34.79 29.80
C ARG A 293 3.72 -33.47 30.09
N PRO A 294 4.49 -33.36 31.20
CA PRO A 294 5.16 -32.11 31.58
C PRO A 294 6.09 -31.51 30.52
N GLN A 295 6.69 -32.36 29.67
CA GLN A 295 7.63 -31.97 28.62
C GLN A 295 6.99 -31.89 27.23
N ALA A 296 5.66 -31.90 27.13
CA ALA A 296 4.96 -31.80 25.85
C ALA A 296 5.28 -30.46 25.17
N LYS A 297 5.76 -30.53 23.94
CA LYS A 297 5.99 -29.34 23.11
C LYS A 297 4.71 -28.93 22.42
N THR A 298 4.65 -27.65 22.09
CA THR A 298 3.67 -27.08 21.18
C THR A 298 4.40 -26.63 19.92
N ALA A 299 4.03 -27.16 18.75
CA ALA A 299 4.72 -26.87 17.50
C ALA A 299 3.81 -27.07 16.27
N LYS A 300 4.21 -26.46 15.15
CA LYS A 300 3.59 -26.73 13.83
C LYS A 300 4.00 -28.10 13.31
N THR A 301 3.12 -28.74 12.56
CA THR A 301 3.35 -29.99 11.84
C THR A 301 2.50 -30.05 10.57
N THR A 302 2.77 -31.05 9.74
CA THR A 302 1.88 -31.44 8.65
C THR A 302 1.39 -32.85 8.91
N VAL A 303 0.08 -33.03 8.96
CA VAL A 303 -0.54 -34.36 9.12
C VAL A 303 -0.22 -35.19 7.87
N THR A 304 0.71 -36.12 8.02
CA THR A 304 1.06 -37.15 7.03
C THR A 304 0.56 -38.54 7.43
N THR A 305 0.36 -38.76 8.73
CA THR A 305 -0.14 -40.01 9.33
C THR A 305 -1.00 -39.69 10.55
N GLY A 306 -1.91 -40.60 10.93
CA GLY A 306 -2.76 -40.44 12.12
C GLY A 306 -4.22 -40.82 11.89
N VAL A 307 -4.98 -41.03 12.96
CA VAL A 307 -6.41 -41.35 12.93
C VAL A 307 -7.21 -40.14 13.42
N ALA A 308 -8.22 -39.72 12.65
CA ALA A 308 -9.14 -38.67 13.07
C ALA A 308 -9.98 -39.14 14.27
N LEU A 309 -9.84 -38.45 15.40
CA LEU A 309 -10.62 -38.71 16.62
C LEU A 309 -11.94 -37.94 16.63
N TYR A 310 -11.95 -36.75 16.02
CA TYR A 310 -13.10 -35.84 15.99
C TYR A 310 -13.02 -34.91 14.78
N THR A 311 -14.19 -34.63 14.19
CA THR A 311 -14.36 -33.61 13.14
C THR A 311 -15.41 -32.62 13.63
N HIS A 312 -15.01 -31.35 13.72
CA HIS A 312 -15.90 -30.23 13.95
C HIS A 312 -16.29 -29.60 12.62
N LEU A 313 -17.56 -29.24 12.44
CA LEU A 313 -18.05 -28.51 11.27
C LEU A 313 -18.49 -27.10 11.68
N SER A 314 -18.11 -26.12 10.88
CA SER A 314 -18.53 -24.72 11.05
C SER A 314 -20.04 -24.55 10.82
N LYS A 315 -20.55 -23.35 11.06
CA LYS A 315 -21.82 -22.91 10.46
C LYS A 315 -21.74 -22.93 8.92
N PRO A 316 -22.87 -23.05 8.20
CA PRO A 316 -22.88 -23.01 6.74
C PRO A 316 -22.40 -21.65 6.20
N LEU A 317 -21.87 -21.64 4.97
CA LEU A 317 -21.37 -20.45 4.28
C LEU A 317 -22.41 -19.32 4.29
N SER A 318 -23.69 -19.61 4.07
CA SER A 318 -24.76 -18.61 4.08
C SER A 318 -24.85 -17.82 5.39
N GLU A 319 -24.58 -18.45 6.54
CA GLU A 319 -24.54 -17.79 7.85
C GLU A 319 -23.22 -17.02 8.06
N LEU A 320 -22.08 -17.62 7.69
CA LEU A 320 -20.77 -16.96 7.84
C LEU A 320 -20.62 -15.77 6.89
N LEU A 321 -21.34 -15.77 5.76
CA LEU A 321 -21.40 -14.66 4.82
C LEU A 321 -22.05 -13.41 5.42
N VAL A 322 -22.95 -13.58 6.39
CA VAL A 322 -23.57 -12.45 7.11
C VAL A 322 -22.50 -11.67 7.87
N GLU A 323 -21.58 -12.34 8.56
CA GLU A 323 -20.46 -11.69 9.25
C GLU A 323 -19.59 -10.91 8.24
N LEU A 324 -19.21 -11.56 7.13
CA LEU A 324 -18.39 -10.95 6.08
C LEU A 324 -19.04 -9.68 5.50
N ASN A 325 -20.33 -9.72 5.16
CA ASN A 325 -20.98 -8.62 4.45
C ASN A 325 -21.60 -7.55 5.36
N LYS A 326 -22.23 -7.93 6.48
CA LYS A 326 -22.84 -6.98 7.42
C LYS A 326 -21.80 -6.25 8.27
N GLU A 327 -20.86 -6.98 8.85
CA GLU A 327 -19.76 -6.42 9.66
C GLU A 327 -18.56 -6.00 8.83
N SER A 328 -18.53 -6.35 7.53
CA SER A 328 -17.46 -6.00 6.60
C SER A 328 -16.10 -6.64 6.95
N ASP A 329 -16.13 -7.85 7.49
CA ASP A 329 -14.95 -8.50 8.05
C ASP A 329 -13.93 -8.92 6.98
N ASN A 330 -12.70 -8.38 7.07
CA ASN A 330 -11.61 -8.66 6.13
C ASN A 330 -11.10 -10.09 6.28
N PHE A 331 -10.98 -10.57 7.52
CA PHE A 331 -10.46 -11.91 7.81
C PHE A 331 -11.32 -12.98 7.14
N TYR A 332 -12.65 -12.88 7.24
CA TYR A 332 -13.55 -13.82 6.56
C TYR A 332 -13.38 -13.82 5.05
N ALA A 333 -13.20 -12.64 4.45
CA ALA A 333 -13.03 -12.53 3.00
C ALA A 333 -11.73 -13.20 2.51
N GLU A 334 -10.61 -13.02 3.23
CA GLU A 334 -9.35 -13.70 2.88
C GLU A 334 -9.44 -15.22 3.09
N MET A 335 -10.08 -15.66 4.19
CA MET A 335 -10.29 -17.08 4.46
C MET A 335 -11.16 -17.74 3.38
N PHE A 336 -12.20 -17.05 2.89
CA PHE A 336 -13.02 -17.53 1.78
C PHE A 336 -12.22 -17.59 0.47
N LEU A 337 -11.41 -16.57 0.19
CA LEU A 337 -10.57 -16.54 -1.02
C LEU A 337 -9.56 -17.70 -1.03
N LYS A 338 -8.83 -17.93 0.06
CA LYS A 338 -7.89 -19.06 0.14
C LYS A 338 -8.60 -20.41 0.14
N THR A 339 -9.81 -20.51 0.71
CA THR A 339 -10.64 -21.71 0.62
C THR A 339 -11.02 -22.02 -0.83
N LEU A 340 -11.38 -21.01 -1.62
CA LEU A 340 -11.66 -21.18 -3.05
C LEU A 340 -10.46 -21.74 -3.79
N GLY A 341 -9.26 -21.20 -3.55
CA GLY A 341 -8.01 -21.74 -4.11
C GLY A 341 -7.79 -23.20 -3.72
N ALA A 342 -7.89 -23.50 -2.42
CA ALA A 342 -7.62 -24.85 -1.90
C ALA A 342 -8.60 -25.89 -2.45
N THR A 343 -9.89 -25.54 -2.55
CA THR A 343 -10.94 -26.47 -2.98
C THR A 343 -11.04 -26.64 -4.50
N GLN A 344 -10.81 -25.58 -5.27
CA GLN A 344 -11.02 -25.59 -6.72
C GLN A 344 -9.74 -25.73 -7.55
N LYS A 345 -8.59 -25.33 -6.99
CA LYS A 345 -7.28 -25.39 -7.67
C LYS A 345 -6.27 -26.30 -6.95
N GLY A 346 -6.59 -26.75 -5.73
CA GLY A 346 -5.70 -27.57 -4.91
C GLY A 346 -4.60 -26.79 -4.18
N GLU A 347 -4.66 -25.46 -4.20
CA GLU A 347 -3.66 -24.58 -3.59
C GLU A 347 -4.37 -23.48 -2.77
N GLY A 348 -4.19 -23.49 -1.45
CA GLY A 348 -4.80 -22.51 -0.55
C GLY A 348 -4.08 -21.17 -0.52
N SER A 349 -4.02 -20.48 -1.66
CA SER A 349 -3.38 -19.17 -1.81
C SER A 349 -4.34 -18.10 -2.30
N SER A 350 -4.04 -16.83 -2.01
CA SER A 350 -4.86 -15.71 -2.52
C SER A 350 -4.81 -15.65 -4.04
N LYS A 351 -3.67 -15.98 -4.67
CA LYS A 351 -3.54 -16.06 -6.12
C LYS A 351 -4.48 -17.10 -6.72
N ALA A 352 -4.41 -18.34 -6.24
CA ALA A 352 -5.29 -19.41 -6.72
C ALA A 352 -6.77 -19.10 -6.46
N GLY A 353 -7.08 -18.49 -5.31
CA GLY A 353 -8.42 -17.97 -5.01
C GLY A 353 -8.89 -16.92 -6.01
N SER A 354 -8.06 -15.91 -6.33
CA SER A 354 -8.38 -14.87 -7.29
C SER A 354 -8.58 -15.42 -8.71
N GLU A 355 -7.88 -16.48 -9.10
CA GLU A 355 -8.11 -17.19 -10.37
C GLU A 355 -9.50 -17.84 -10.40
N VAL A 356 -9.95 -18.42 -9.29
CA VAL A 356 -11.31 -18.98 -9.16
C VAL A 356 -12.36 -17.87 -9.24
N VAL A 357 -12.12 -16.73 -8.58
CA VAL A 357 -13.00 -15.56 -8.69
C VAL A 357 -13.08 -15.09 -10.15
N ALA A 358 -11.94 -15.03 -10.85
CA ALA A 358 -11.90 -14.69 -12.27
C ALA A 358 -12.70 -15.66 -13.15
N ASP A 359 -12.66 -16.96 -12.88
CA ASP A 359 -13.48 -17.96 -13.58
C ASP A 359 -14.99 -17.70 -13.42
N VAL A 360 -15.42 -17.18 -12.27
CA VAL A 360 -16.82 -16.80 -12.00
C VAL A 360 -17.18 -15.46 -12.66
N LEU A 361 -16.30 -14.46 -12.58
CA LEU A 361 -16.49 -13.17 -13.24
C LEU A 361 -16.63 -13.31 -14.76
N LYS A 362 -15.88 -14.24 -15.37
CA LYS A 362 -16.02 -14.58 -16.78
C LYS A 362 -17.43 -15.06 -17.13
N ARG A 363 -18.05 -15.88 -16.28
CA ARG A 363 -19.47 -16.30 -16.45
C ARG A 363 -20.45 -15.14 -16.31
N ALA A 364 -20.10 -14.13 -15.51
CA ALA A 364 -20.85 -12.87 -15.40
C ALA A 364 -20.59 -11.89 -16.56
N GLY A 365 -19.82 -12.29 -17.59
CA GLY A 365 -19.49 -11.43 -18.74
C GLY A 365 -18.39 -10.42 -18.46
N ILE A 366 -17.51 -10.70 -17.50
CA ILE A 366 -16.38 -9.85 -17.10
C ILE A 366 -15.08 -10.61 -17.37
N ASP A 367 -14.51 -10.42 -18.55
CA ASP A 367 -13.30 -11.15 -19.00
C ASP A 367 -11.98 -10.47 -18.63
N ALA A 368 -11.98 -9.14 -18.49
CA ALA A 368 -10.77 -8.33 -18.33
C ALA A 368 -11.08 -6.93 -17.76
N GLY A 369 -10.04 -6.12 -17.58
CA GLY A 369 -10.16 -4.72 -17.16
C GLY A 369 -10.36 -4.55 -15.65
N TYR A 370 -9.89 -5.51 -14.86
CA TYR A 370 -9.89 -5.47 -13.40
C TYR A 370 -8.67 -6.21 -12.86
N GLN A 371 -8.38 -6.02 -11.58
CA GLN A 371 -7.37 -6.78 -10.83
C GLN A 371 -7.86 -7.03 -9.41
N GLN A 372 -7.65 -8.25 -8.93
CA GLN A 372 -7.92 -8.67 -7.57
C GLN A 372 -6.69 -9.39 -7.00
N VAL A 373 -6.11 -8.85 -5.94
CA VAL A 373 -4.95 -9.44 -5.26
C VAL A 373 -5.25 -9.96 -3.86
N ASP A 374 -6.39 -9.58 -3.30
CA ASP A 374 -6.90 -10.05 -2.00
C ASP A 374 -8.42 -10.29 -2.04
N GLY A 375 -8.98 -10.86 -0.97
CA GLY A 375 -10.41 -11.17 -0.88
C GLY A 375 -11.25 -10.02 -0.34
N SER A 376 -10.63 -9.16 0.48
CA SER A 376 -11.29 -8.17 1.32
C SER A 376 -11.43 -6.79 0.68
N GLY A 377 -10.57 -6.45 -0.27
CA GLY A 377 -10.45 -5.09 -0.81
C GLY A 377 -9.63 -4.15 0.05
N LEU A 378 -8.86 -4.65 1.03
CA LEU A 378 -7.96 -3.83 1.85
C LEU A 378 -6.71 -3.42 1.06
N SER A 379 -6.30 -4.22 0.08
CA SER A 379 -5.22 -3.86 -0.84
C SER A 379 -5.66 -2.76 -1.81
N ARG A 380 -4.78 -1.78 -1.98
CA ARG A 380 -4.93 -0.72 -2.99
C ARG A 380 -4.50 -1.16 -4.39
N PHE A 381 -4.09 -2.41 -4.57
CA PHE A 381 -3.86 -3.03 -5.88
C PHE A 381 -5.10 -3.73 -6.44
N ASN A 382 -6.25 -3.57 -5.79
CA ASN A 382 -7.52 -4.00 -6.32
C ASN A 382 -8.10 -2.88 -7.18
N TRP A 383 -8.50 -3.23 -8.41
CA TRP A 383 -9.05 -2.28 -9.36
C TRP A 383 -10.24 -2.90 -10.05
N ILE A 384 -11.40 -2.25 -9.94
CA ILE A 384 -12.63 -2.65 -10.64
C ILE A 384 -13.32 -1.43 -11.22
N THR A 385 -14.27 -1.66 -12.12
CA THR A 385 -15.14 -0.62 -12.67
C THR A 385 -16.54 -0.71 -12.04
N ALA A 386 -17.27 0.41 -12.00
CA ALA A 386 -18.65 0.42 -11.52
C ALA A 386 -19.56 -0.44 -12.42
N GLU A 387 -19.27 -0.47 -13.73
CA GLU A 387 -19.95 -1.34 -14.69
C GLU A 387 -19.78 -2.83 -14.37
N GLN A 388 -18.55 -3.29 -14.09
CA GLN A 388 -18.29 -4.68 -13.74
C GLN A 388 -19.03 -5.07 -12.45
N MET A 389 -19.05 -4.19 -11.46
CA MET A 389 -19.81 -4.45 -10.23
C MET A 389 -21.30 -4.62 -10.51
N VAL A 390 -21.90 -3.75 -11.33
CA VAL A 390 -23.32 -3.87 -11.71
C VAL A 390 -23.59 -5.13 -12.55
N LYS A 391 -22.68 -5.50 -13.45
CA LYS A 391 -22.77 -6.77 -14.20
C LYS A 391 -22.77 -7.98 -13.27
N LEU A 392 -21.90 -7.99 -12.26
CA LEU A 392 -21.87 -9.05 -11.25
C LEU A 392 -23.18 -9.12 -10.47
N LEU A 393 -23.71 -7.98 -10.03
CA LEU A 393 -24.99 -7.92 -9.31
C LEU A 393 -26.16 -8.39 -10.19
N ALA A 394 -26.20 -8.00 -11.46
CA ALA A 394 -27.20 -8.49 -12.40
C ALA A 394 -27.08 -9.99 -12.65
N PHE A 395 -25.85 -10.52 -12.78
CA PHE A 395 -25.58 -11.95 -12.93
C PHE A 395 -26.14 -12.76 -11.75
N VAL A 396 -25.97 -12.28 -10.51
CA VAL A 396 -26.46 -12.96 -9.30
C VAL A 396 -27.97 -13.13 -9.27
N GLN A 397 -28.73 -12.20 -9.87
CA GLN A 397 -30.21 -12.28 -9.87
C GLN A 397 -30.75 -13.52 -10.60
N GLU A 398 -29.96 -14.11 -11.48
CA GLU A 398 -30.30 -15.30 -12.27
C GLU A 398 -29.77 -16.60 -11.62
N GLN A 399 -29.22 -16.55 -10.41
CA GLN A 399 -28.60 -17.70 -9.73
C GLN A 399 -29.43 -18.23 -8.55
N GLU A 400 -29.34 -19.52 -8.26
CA GLU A 400 -30.05 -20.16 -7.14
C GLU A 400 -29.63 -19.62 -5.77
N TYR A 401 -28.39 -19.12 -5.64
CA TYR A 401 -27.84 -18.57 -4.40
C TYR A 401 -28.12 -17.06 -4.21
N ARG A 402 -28.96 -16.44 -5.05
CA ARG A 402 -29.33 -15.01 -4.97
C ARG A 402 -29.73 -14.59 -3.56
N ASP A 403 -30.65 -15.34 -2.96
CA ASP A 403 -31.25 -14.97 -1.67
C ASP A 403 -30.22 -15.03 -0.52
N ALA A 404 -29.23 -15.92 -0.62
CA ALA A 404 -28.12 -16.01 0.34
C ALA A 404 -27.23 -14.77 0.28
N LEU A 405 -26.92 -14.27 -0.92
CA LEU A 405 -26.18 -13.01 -1.06
C LEU A 405 -27.01 -11.83 -0.51
N GLU A 406 -28.25 -11.64 -0.97
CA GLU A 406 -29.08 -10.50 -0.58
C GLU A 406 -29.30 -10.42 0.93
N THR A 407 -29.55 -11.58 1.57
CA THR A 407 -29.73 -11.66 3.03
C THR A 407 -28.48 -11.23 3.80
N SER A 408 -27.29 -11.50 3.25
CA SER A 408 -26.02 -11.15 3.87
C SER A 408 -25.69 -9.65 3.78
N LEU A 409 -26.33 -8.88 2.88
CA LEU A 409 -26.01 -7.47 2.69
C LEU A 409 -26.57 -6.60 3.84
N PRO A 410 -25.87 -5.53 4.23
CA PRO A 410 -26.43 -4.51 5.13
C PRO A 410 -27.72 -3.91 4.58
N ILE A 411 -28.71 -3.75 5.45
CA ILE A 411 -29.99 -3.10 5.13
C ILE A 411 -29.96 -1.65 5.65
N ALA A 412 -30.23 -0.70 4.76
CA ALA A 412 -30.27 0.73 5.06
C ALA A 412 -31.17 1.06 6.26
N GLY A 413 -30.59 1.69 7.29
CA GLY A 413 -31.27 2.11 8.52
C GLY A 413 -31.59 0.97 9.50
N VAL A 414 -31.16 -0.27 9.24
CA VAL A 414 -31.52 -1.45 10.04
C VAL A 414 -30.31 -2.13 10.65
N ASP A 415 -29.33 -2.56 9.85
CA ASP A 415 -28.24 -3.40 10.33
C ASP A 415 -26.89 -3.19 9.62
N GLY A 416 -25.86 -3.88 10.13
CA GLY A 416 -24.49 -3.83 9.65
C GLY A 416 -23.94 -2.41 9.52
N THR A 417 -23.08 -2.22 8.52
CA THR A 417 -22.47 -0.92 8.20
C THR A 417 -23.43 0.17 7.71
N LEU A 418 -24.72 -0.14 7.46
CA LEU A 418 -25.75 0.84 7.07
C LEU A 418 -26.76 1.15 8.18
N LYS A 419 -26.63 0.54 9.37
CA LYS A 419 -27.60 0.69 10.48
C LYS A 419 -27.94 2.14 10.85
N ASN A 420 -26.95 3.03 10.76
CA ASN A 420 -27.06 4.45 11.12
C ASN A 420 -27.13 5.38 9.90
N ARG A 421 -27.28 4.84 8.68
CA ARG A 421 -27.37 5.62 7.43
C ARG A 421 -28.78 5.50 6.85
N LEU A 422 -29.22 6.53 6.12
CA LEU A 422 -30.49 6.56 5.38
C LEU A 422 -31.77 6.42 6.22
N GLN A 423 -31.70 6.52 7.55
CA GLN A 423 -32.86 6.48 8.45
C GLN A 423 -33.81 7.66 8.19
N GLY A 424 -35.12 7.39 8.21
CA GLY A 424 -36.16 8.39 7.96
C GLY A 424 -36.26 8.84 6.50
N THR A 425 -35.55 8.20 5.58
CA THR A 425 -35.57 8.51 4.14
C THR A 425 -36.31 7.42 3.35
N PRO A 426 -36.73 7.67 2.09
CA PRO A 426 -37.29 6.63 1.23
C PRO A 426 -36.38 5.42 0.99
N ALA A 427 -35.06 5.58 1.20
CA ALA A 427 -34.10 4.51 1.05
C ALA A 427 -34.03 3.55 2.27
N GLU A 428 -34.58 3.95 3.43
CA GLU A 428 -34.66 3.08 4.60
C GLU A 428 -35.40 1.78 4.26
N ARG A 429 -34.79 0.62 4.55
CA ARG A 429 -35.28 -0.73 4.17
C ARG A 429 -35.44 -1.00 2.67
N ASN A 430 -35.29 -0.01 1.80
CA ASN A 430 -35.38 -0.17 0.34
C ASN A 430 -34.01 -0.27 -0.34
N VAL A 431 -32.93 -0.08 0.41
CA VAL A 431 -31.55 -0.27 -0.07
C VAL A 431 -30.87 -1.36 0.74
N ILE A 432 -30.35 -2.35 0.02
CA ILE A 432 -29.46 -3.39 0.55
C ILE A 432 -28.12 -3.31 -0.19
N ALA A 433 -27.04 -2.98 0.51
CA ALA A 433 -25.79 -2.66 -0.16
C ALA A 433 -24.57 -2.89 0.73
N LYS A 434 -23.48 -3.31 0.09
CA LYS A 434 -22.17 -3.40 0.72
C LYS A 434 -21.52 -2.03 0.70
N THR A 435 -21.01 -1.59 1.86
CA THR A 435 -20.16 -0.40 1.99
C THR A 435 -18.68 -0.74 1.78
N GLY A 436 -17.87 0.26 1.45
CA GLY A 436 -16.41 0.19 1.55
C GLY A 436 -15.82 1.54 1.94
N SER A 437 -14.75 1.51 2.75
CA SER A 437 -14.06 2.70 3.24
C SER A 437 -12.60 2.40 3.50
N MET A 438 -11.71 3.27 3.01
CA MET A 438 -10.29 3.37 3.36
C MET A 438 -9.88 4.86 3.26
N GLY A 439 -8.67 5.24 3.67
CA GLY A 439 -8.18 6.61 3.46
C GLY A 439 -8.29 7.02 1.98
N GLY A 440 -9.03 8.08 1.67
CA GLY A 440 -9.23 8.53 0.29
C GLY A 440 -10.20 7.71 -0.57
N VAL A 441 -10.82 6.64 -0.06
CA VAL A 441 -11.65 5.71 -0.83
C VAL A 441 -12.97 5.45 -0.11
N ASN A 442 -14.09 5.59 -0.83
CA ASN A 442 -15.42 5.24 -0.32
C ASN A 442 -16.24 4.56 -1.42
N SER A 443 -16.97 3.50 -1.08
CA SER A 443 -17.82 2.80 -2.04
C SER A 443 -19.15 2.33 -1.45
N LEU A 444 -20.16 2.23 -2.33
CA LEU A 444 -21.47 1.66 -2.02
C LEU A 444 -22.01 0.96 -3.26
N SER A 445 -22.25 -0.35 -3.20
CA SER A 445 -22.83 -1.12 -4.30
C SER A 445 -23.82 -2.15 -3.77
N GLY A 446 -24.91 -2.36 -4.52
CA GLY A 446 -25.98 -3.26 -4.14
C GLY A 446 -27.25 -3.01 -4.92
N TYR A 447 -28.38 -3.18 -4.25
CA TYR A 447 -29.71 -3.06 -4.85
C TYR A 447 -30.53 -1.96 -4.17
N ALA A 448 -31.30 -1.23 -4.97
CA ALA A 448 -32.31 -0.28 -4.51
C ALA A 448 -33.67 -0.66 -5.10
N THR A 449 -34.71 -0.71 -4.28
CA THR A 449 -36.09 -0.85 -4.74
C THR A 449 -36.64 0.53 -5.08
N ALA A 450 -36.89 0.76 -6.36
CA ALA A 450 -37.45 2.00 -6.89
C ALA A 450 -38.95 2.13 -6.56
N LYS A 451 -39.50 3.34 -6.72
CA LYS A 451 -40.89 3.65 -6.35
C LYS A 451 -41.93 2.90 -7.20
N ASN A 452 -41.58 2.60 -8.45
CA ASN A 452 -42.37 1.74 -9.34
C ASN A 452 -42.25 0.23 -9.03
N GLY A 453 -41.50 -0.14 -7.98
CA GLY A 453 -41.25 -1.53 -7.58
C GLY A 453 -40.10 -2.21 -8.34
N HIS A 454 -39.45 -1.53 -9.30
CA HIS A 454 -38.30 -2.09 -10.00
C HIS A 454 -37.11 -2.24 -9.05
N LYS A 455 -36.36 -3.34 -9.20
CA LYS A 455 -35.09 -3.52 -8.49
C LYS A 455 -33.97 -2.96 -9.36
N LEU A 456 -33.24 -1.99 -8.84
CA LEU A 456 -32.12 -1.34 -9.51
C LEU A 456 -30.81 -1.87 -8.92
N ALA A 457 -29.92 -2.40 -9.76
CA ALA A 457 -28.54 -2.68 -9.37
C ALA A 457 -27.70 -1.41 -9.55
N PHE A 458 -26.90 -1.06 -8.54
CA PHE A 458 -26.07 0.15 -8.59
C PHE A 458 -24.67 -0.09 -8.03
N SER A 459 -23.73 0.72 -8.50
CA SER A 459 -22.38 0.81 -7.95
C SER A 459 -21.90 2.25 -7.96
N ILE A 460 -21.36 2.70 -6.82
CA ILE A 460 -20.80 4.03 -6.60
C ILE A 460 -19.40 3.82 -6.02
N LEU A 461 -18.36 4.07 -6.82
CA LEU A 461 -16.95 3.96 -6.43
C LEU A 461 -16.34 5.36 -6.40
N ILE A 462 -15.80 5.79 -5.26
CA ILE A 462 -15.28 7.14 -5.06
C ILE A 462 -13.83 7.03 -4.57
N ASN A 463 -12.91 7.71 -5.26
CA ASN A 463 -11.50 7.81 -4.88
C ASN A 463 -11.10 9.31 -4.80
N GLY A 464 -9.93 9.59 -4.23
CA GLY A 464 -9.36 10.94 -4.17
C GLY A 464 -10.13 11.91 -3.27
N ILE A 465 -10.70 11.43 -2.15
CA ILE A 465 -11.51 12.26 -1.24
C ILE A 465 -10.87 12.39 0.15
N TYR A 466 -10.49 13.61 0.53
CA TYR A 466 -9.90 13.88 1.85
C TYR A 466 -10.91 13.66 3.00
N LYS A 467 -12.16 14.07 2.82
CA LYS A 467 -13.22 13.98 3.85
C LYS A 467 -14.29 12.98 3.45
N SER A 468 -14.22 11.76 4.00
CA SER A 468 -15.18 10.67 3.73
C SER A 468 -16.65 11.03 3.96
N LYS A 469 -16.96 12.08 4.76
CA LYS A 469 -18.33 12.58 4.89
C LYS A 469 -18.95 12.95 3.54
N TYR A 470 -18.25 13.70 2.68
CA TYR A 470 -18.80 14.15 1.40
C TYR A 470 -19.07 12.99 0.44
N ALA A 471 -18.18 12.00 0.42
CA ALA A 471 -18.40 10.78 -0.36
C ALA A 471 -19.60 9.96 0.15
N ARG A 472 -19.77 9.84 1.48
CA ARG A 472 -20.93 9.17 2.08
C ARG A 472 -22.23 9.94 1.81
N ASP A 473 -22.19 11.27 1.90
CA ASP A 473 -23.35 12.10 1.59
C ASP A 473 -23.76 11.94 0.11
N LEU A 474 -22.79 11.86 -0.83
CA LEU A 474 -23.07 11.57 -2.23
C LEU A 474 -23.71 10.18 -2.40
N GLN A 475 -23.14 9.15 -1.78
CA GLN A 475 -23.69 7.79 -1.81
C GLN A 475 -25.13 7.73 -1.28
N ASP A 476 -25.39 8.40 -0.16
CA ASP A 476 -26.70 8.42 0.48
C ASP A 476 -27.73 9.17 -0.38
N GLN A 477 -27.34 10.30 -0.97
CA GLN A 477 -28.23 11.05 -1.87
C GLN A 477 -28.56 10.26 -3.14
N LEU A 478 -27.58 9.59 -3.74
CA LEU A 478 -27.84 8.71 -4.88
C LEU A 478 -28.78 7.57 -4.49
N ALA A 479 -28.56 6.91 -3.36
CA ALA A 479 -29.44 5.86 -2.85
C ALA A 479 -30.90 6.36 -2.69
N ILE A 480 -31.09 7.56 -2.14
CA ILE A 480 -32.42 8.19 -2.02
C ILE A 480 -33.04 8.43 -3.41
N LEU A 481 -32.31 9.04 -4.34
CA LEU A 481 -32.79 9.29 -5.70
C LEU A 481 -33.22 8.01 -6.42
N LEU A 482 -32.44 6.93 -6.28
CA LEU A 482 -32.76 5.63 -6.88
C LEU A 482 -34.08 5.06 -6.35
N THR A 483 -34.37 5.22 -5.06
CA THR A 483 -35.64 4.77 -4.47
C THR A 483 -36.85 5.64 -4.82
N GLN A 484 -36.62 6.83 -5.36
CA GLN A 484 -37.68 7.74 -5.82
C GLN A 484 -37.95 7.65 -7.33
N TYR A 485 -37.02 7.06 -8.10
CA TYR A 485 -37.20 6.81 -9.53
C TYR A 485 -38.48 6.00 -9.84
N PRO A 486 -39.18 6.27 -10.96
CA PRO A 486 -38.95 7.34 -11.95
C PRO A 486 -39.60 8.68 -11.60
N GLU A 487 -40.25 8.80 -10.43
CA GLU A 487 -41.03 9.98 -10.04
C GLU A 487 -40.15 11.11 -9.47
N LEU A 488 -39.17 11.55 -10.26
CA LEU A 488 -38.24 12.62 -9.93
C LEU A 488 -38.61 13.90 -10.67
N ALA A 489 -38.74 15.01 -9.93
CA ALA A 489 -38.76 16.34 -10.54
C ALA A 489 -37.33 16.75 -10.96
N PRO A 490 -37.14 17.56 -12.01
CA PRO A 490 -35.82 18.11 -12.34
C PRO A 490 -35.19 18.87 -11.17
N PRO A 491 -33.85 18.85 -11.02
CA PRO A 491 -33.19 19.62 -9.96
C PRO A 491 -33.33 21.12 -10.19
N ASP A 492 -33.42 21.88 -9.10
CA ASP A 492 -33.36 23.33 -9.15
C ASP A 492 -31.98 23.79 -9.66
N LYS A 493 -31.98 24.67 -10.68
CA LYS A 493 -30.79 25.40 -11.14
C LYS A 493 -29.59 24.50 -11.52
N TYR A 494 -29.81 23.50 -12.36
CA TYR A 494 -28.73 22.79 -13.03
C TYR A 494 -28.64 23.19 -14.50
N GLU A 495 -27.50 23.75 -14.91
CA GLU A 495 -27.12 23.89 -16.30
C GLU A 495 -25.95 22.94 -16.57
N ALA A 496 -26.11 22.08 -17.57
CA ALA A 496 -25.04 21.18 -18.00
C ALA A 496 -23.83 22.03 -18.42
N GLN A 497 -22.66 21.69 -17.87
CA GLN A 497 -21.43 22.38 -18.25
C GLN A 497 -20.82 21.71 -19.47
N GLU A 498 -20.57 22.50 -20.51
CA GLU A 498 -19.75 22.05 -21.63
C GLU A 498 -18.28 21.91 -21.16
N PRO A 499 -17.56 20.87 -21.59
CA PRO A 499 -16.13 20.76 -21.36
C PRO A 499 -15.41 22.02 -21.86
N ALA A 500 -14.51 22.56 -21.04
CA ALA A 500 -13.67 23.67 -21.47
C ALA A 500 -12.77 23.19 -22.64
N THR A 501 -12.64 24.04 -23.66
CA THR A 501 -11.72 23.82 -24.78
C THR A 501 -10.49 24.68 -24.57
N TYR A 502 -9.31 24.07 -24.61
CA TYR A 502 -8.03 24.73 -24.44
C TYR A 502 -7.20 24.70 -25.72
N LYS A 503 -6.12 25.48 -25.75
CA LYS A 503 -5.19 25.59 -26.90
C LYS A 503 -4.66 24.23 -27.35
N LEU A 504 -4.39 23.32 -26.42
CA LEU A 504 -3.84 21.99 -26.72
C LEU A 504 -4.91 20.88 -26.76
N SER A 505 -6.20 21.19 -26.63
CA SER A 505 -7.28 20.18 -26.59
C SER A 505 -7.25 19.24 -27.79
N ALA A 506 -7.13 19.79 -29.00
CA ALA A 506 -7.10 19.00 -30.23
C ALA A 506 -5.95 17.99 -30.30
N LEU A 507 -4.85 18.23 -29.58
CA LEU A 507 -3.68 17.35 -29.54
C LEU A 507 -3.77 16.33 -28.40
N LEU A 508 -4.21 16.77 -27.22
CA LEU A 508 -4.12 15.96 -26.00
C LEU A 508 -5.38 15.15 -25.71
N ASP A 509 -6.55 15.63 -26.10
CA ASP A 509 -7.81 14.94 -25.83
C ASP A 509 -7.85 13.53 -26.46
N PRO A 510 -7.44 13.30 -27.73
CA PRO A 510 -7.44 11.96 -28.31
C PRO A 510 -6.55 10.95 -27.57
N ILE A 511 -5.41 11.39 -27.03
CA ILE A 511 -4.49 10.54 -26.26
C ILE A 511 -5.14 10.15 -24.92
N LEU A 512 -5.77 11.11 -24.26
CA LEU A 512 -6.37 10.93 -22.94
C LEU A 512 -7.70 10.16 -23.02
N ASP A 513 -8.46 10.30 -24.10
CA ASP A 513 -9.66 9.49 -24.35
C ASP A 513 -9.30 8.00 -24.56
N ALA A 514 -8.17 7.70 -25.21
CA ALA A 514 -7.67 6.34 -25.33
C ALA A 514 -7.20 5.76 -23.98
N ALA A 515 -6.65 6.61 -23.09
CA ALA A 515 -6.31 6.23 -21.72
C ALA A 515 -7.58 5.88 -20.92
N ASP A 516 -8.62 6.71 -21.01
CA ASP A 516 -9.91 6.48 -20.36
C ASP A 516 -10.53 5.15 -20.79
N GLN A 517 -10.56 4.88 -22.10
CA GLN A 517 -11.04 3.60 -22.64
C GLN A 517 -10.23 2.38 -22.17
N SER A 518 -8.98 2.59 -21.76
CA SER A 518 -8.10 1.56 -21.20
C SER A 518 -8.28 1.37 -19.69
N GLY A 519 -9.19 2.11 -19.06
CA GLY A 519 -9.48 2.04 -17.62
C GLY A 519 -8.61 2.96 -16.75
N ILE A 520 -7.81 3.85 -17.36
CA ILE A 520 -6.87 4.74 -16.68
C ILE A 520 -7.56 6.08 -16.38
N THR A 521 -7.42 6.57 -15.15
CA THR A 521 -7.75 7.94 -14.80
C THR A 521 -6.51 8.81 -15.04
N ALA A 522 -6.67 9.89 -15.78
CA ALA A 522 -5.60 10.85 -16.06
C ALA A 522 -5.93 12.24 -15.49
N GLY A 523 -5.03 12.77 -14.66
CA GLY A 523 -4.98 14.17 -14.24
C GLY A 523 -3.84 14.88 -14.97
N VAL A 524 -4.16 15.87 -15.79
CA VAL A 524 -3.20 16.58 -16.63
C VAL A 524 -3.41 18.08 -16.53
N ILE A 525 -2.31 18.83 -16.43
CA ILE A 525 -2.32 20.29 -16.57
C ILE A 525 -1.04 20.77 -17.25
N VAL A 526 -1.18 21.76 -18.13
CA VAL A 526 -0.09 22.39 -18.88
C VAL A 526 -0.26 23.90 -18.80
N LYS A 527 0.81 24.59 -18.41
CA LYS A 527 0.80 26.04 -18.25
C LYS A 527 2.02 26.68 -18.92
N SER A 528 1.79 27.74 -19.67
CA SER A 528 2.84 28.62 -20.18
C SER A 528 3.43 29.44 -19.05
N LEU A 529 4.76 29.42 -18.95
CA LEU A 529 5.52 30.24 -18.00
C LEU A 529 5.77 31.66 -18.56
N ASP A 530 5.53 31.87 -19.85
CA ASP A 530 5.71 33.16 -20.53
C ASP A 530 4.43 34.02 -20.48
N ASP A 531 3.26 33.38 -20.45
CA ASP A 531 1.95 34.05 -20.45
C ASP A 531 1.47 34.32 -19.01
N LYS A 532 0.44 35.18 -18.87
CA LYS A 532 -0.11 35.58 -17.55
C LYS A 532 -1.63 35.40 -17.51
N GLY A 533 -2.16 35.27 -16.29
CA GLY A 533 -3.61 35.12 -16.07
C GLY A 533 -4.13 33.77 -16.56
N ASP A 534 -5.41 33.72 -16.91
CA ASP A 534 -6.09 32.50 -17.34
C ASP A 534 -5.56 32.00 -18.69
N ASP A 535 -5.09 32.91 -19.56
CA ASP A 535 -4.45 32.58 -20.85
C ASP A 535 -3.18 31.75 -20.71
N ALA A 536 -2.59 31.69 -19.51
CA ALA A 536 -1.44 30.84 -19.25
C ALA A 536 -1.79 29.35 -19.20
N VAL A 537 -3.05 28.96 -18.90
CA VAL A 537 -3.45 27.55 -18.84
C VAL A 537 -3.75 27.06 -20.26
N TRP A 538 -2.80 26.35 -20.84
CA TRP A 538 -2.89 25.85 -22.21
C TRP A 538 -3.62 24.51 -22.33
N TYR A 539 -3.74 23.79 -21.22
CA TYR A 539 -4.55 22.57 -21.10
C TYR A 539 -4.82 22.22 -19.64
N GLU A 540 -6.00 21.69 -19.36
CA GLU A 540 -6.24 20.90 -18.16
C GLU A 540 -7.33 19.85 -18.39
N ARG A 541 -7.15 18.68 -17.76
CA ARG A 541 -8.15 17.61 -17.66
C ARG A 541 -8.03 16.98 -16.29
N ASN A 542 -9.10 16.97 -15.52
CA ASN A 542 -9.12 16.42 -14.15
C ASN A 542 -7.94 16.92 -13.29
N ALA A 543 -7.49 18.16 -13.50
CA ALA A 543 -6.25 18.66 -12.93
C ALA A 543 -6.25 18.72 -11.40
N ASP A 544 -7.44 18.78 -10.80
CA ASP A 544 -7.65 18.80 -9.35
C ASP A 544 -7.88 17.41 -8.74
N THR A 545 -8.06 16.35 -9.56
CA THR A 545 -8.27 14.99 -9.07
C THR A 545 -7.10 14.53 -8.21
N LEU A 546 -7.39 14.10 -6.97
CA LEU A 546 -6.38 13.61 -6.04
C LEU A 546 -6.06 12.14 -6.35
N MET A 547 -4.77 11.88 -6.61
CA MET A 547 -4.25 10.62 -7.12
C MET A 547 -2.96 10.26 -6.38
N THR A 548 -2.58 8.98 -6.38
CA THR A 548 -1.25 8.58 -5.90
C THR A 548 -0.19 9.10 -6.90
N PRO A 549 0.80 9.91 -6.46
CA PRO A 549 1.75 10.57 -7.37
C PRO A 549 3.00 9.75 -7.71
N ALA A 550 3.23 8.64 -6.99
CA ALA A 550 4.55 8.00 -6.97
C ALA A 550 5.67 9.05 -6.74
N SER A 551 6.84 8.83 -7.35
CA SER A 551 8.02 9.71 -7.17
C SER A 551 7.90 11.15 -7.68
N ASN A 552 6.77 11.59 -8.21
CA ASN A 552 6.53 13.03 -8.43
C ASN A 552 6.45 13.81 -7.11
N LEU A 553 6.15 13.16 -5.99
CA LEU A 553 6.17 13.79 -4.68
C LEU A 553 7.57 14.34 -4.30
N LYS A 554 8.63 13.74 -4.85
CA LYS A 554 10.02 14.22 -4.67
C LYS A 554 10.23 15.62 -5.22
N LEU A 555 9.41 16.10 -6.17
CA LEU A 555 9.44 17.48 -6.65
C LEU A 555 9.13 18.45 -5.50
N LEU A 556 8.14 18.13 -4.66
CA LEU A 556 7.77 18.92 -3.48
C LEU A 556 8.88 18.86 -2.42
N THR A 557 9.34 17.66 -2.08
CA THR A 557 10.40 17.46 -1.08
C THR A 557 11.69 18.19 -1.48
N SER A 558 12.14 18.03 -2.73
CA SER A 558 13.38 18.66 -3.20
C SER A 558 13.27 20.19 -3.33
N ALA A 559 12.13 20.72 -3.78
CA ALA A 559 11.89 22.16 -3.78
C ALA A 559 11.92 22.72 -2.36
N ALA A 560 11.25 22.07 -1.41
CA ALA A 560 11.27 22.46 0.00
C ALA A 560 12.67 22.39 0.60
N SER A 561 13.44 21.33 0.36
CA SER A 561 14.82 21.23 0.83
C SER A 561 15.69 22.38 0.32
N LEU A 562 15.63 22.69 -0.97
CA LEU A 562 16.44 23.78 -1.54
C LEU A 562 16.06 25.15 -0.99
N LEU A 563 14.77 25.45 -0.86
CA LEU A 563 14.29 26.75 -0.39
C LEU A 563 14.48 26.95 1.12
N GLN A 564 14.32 25.88 1.90
CA GLN A 564 14.36 25.99 3.36
C GLN A 564 15.77 25.81 3.94
N LEU A 565 16.55 24.87 3.41
CA LEU A 565 17.90 24.58 3.92
C LEU A 565 18.98 25.37 3.17
N GLY A 566 18.75 25.67 1.89
CA GLY A 566 19.73 26.29 1.00
C GLY A 566 20.64 25.28 0.30
N SER A 567 21.04 25.57 -0.93
CA SER A 567 21.80 24.63 -1.79
C SER A 567 23.20 24.27 -1.28
N GLY A 568 23.77 25.10 -0.42
CA GLY A 568 25.06 24.88 0.23
C GLY A 568 24.97 24.13 1.56
N TYR A 569 23.77 23.76 2.01
CA TYR A 569 23.60 22.98 3.25
C TYR A 569 24.38 21.67 3.16
N THR A 570 25.09 21.32 4.22
CA THR A 570 25.80 20.04 4.36
C THR A 570 25.28 19.32 5.60
N PHE A 571 25.06 18.03 5.48
CA PHE A 571 24.77 17.16 6.61
C PHE A 571 26.07 16.93 7.39
N LYS A 572 25.93 16.60 8.67
CA LYS A 572 27.08 16.35 9.53
C LYS A 572 27.02 15.02 10.24
N THR A 573 28.18 14.44 10.47
CA THR A 573 28.39 13.29 11.34
C THR A 573 29.47 13.65 12.34
N GLU A 574 29.15 13.58 13.63
CA GLU A 574 30.04 14.04 14.71
C GLU A 574 30.63 12.88 15.48
N LEU A 575 31.90 13.02 15.86
CA LEU A 575 32.63 12.03 16.65
C LEU A 575 32.99 12.60 18.02
N TYR A 576 32.74 11.83 19.06
CA TYR A 576 33.03 12.20 20.45
C TYR A 576 33.77 11.09 21.19
N GLY A 577 34.54 11.46 22.20
CA GLY A 577 35.01 10.51 23.22
C GLY A 577 34.49 10.89 24.59
N SER A 578 34.45 9.93 25.52
CA SER A 578 34.18 10.24 26.94
C SER A 578 35.22 11.18 27.58
N ALA A 579 36.35 11.40 26.92
CA ALA A 579 37.42 12.28 27.33
C ALA A 579 38.07 12.96 26.11
N PRO A 580 38.90 14.01 26.29
CA PRO A 580 39.73 14.56 25.22
C PRO A 580 40.63 13.49 24.58
N LEU A 581 41.11 13.76 23.35
CA LEU A 581 41.96 12.83 22.60
C LEU A 581 43.17 12.35 23.45
N PRO A 582 43.31 11.03 23.67
CA PRO A 582 44.34 10.47 24.54
C PRO A 582 45.72 10.49 23.89
N LYS A 583 46.72 11.07 24.57
CA LYS A 583 48.11 11.12 24.09
C LYS A 583 48.79 9.75 23.98
N ASN A 584 48.36 8.79 24.79
CA ASN A 584 48.90 7.42 24.78
C ASN A 584 48.20 6.51 23.76
N GLY A 585 47.21 7.03 23.01
CA GLY A 585 46.42 6.28 22.03
C GLY A 585 45.38 5.33 22.63
N VAL A 586 45.11 5.42 23.94
CA VAL A 586 44.13 4.56 24.62
C VAL A 586 42.99 5.41 25.17
N LEU A 587 41.79 5.27 24.61
CA LEU A 587 40.58 5.90 25.13
C LEU A 587 40.05 5.10 26.32
N ASN A 588 40.13 5.68 27.52
CA ASN A 588 39.53 5.12 28.73
C ASN A 588 38.07 5.59 28.87
N GLY A 589 37.21 5.03 28.03
CA GLY A 589 35.79 5.38 27.94
C GLY A 589 35.21 4.95 26.61
N ASP A 590 34.00 5.43 26.33
CA ASP A 590 33.29 5.14 25.10
C ASP A 590 33.69 6.10 23.97
N LEU A 591 33.60 5.60 22.75
CA LEU A 591 33.58 6.37 21.51
C LEU A 591 32.11 6.57 21.13
N TYR A 592 31.70 7.80 20.83
CA TYR A 592 30.35 8.08 20.36
C TYR A 592 30.36 8.62 18.94
N VAL A 593 29.43 8.15 18.11
CA VAL A 593 29.16 8.69 16.78
C VAL A 593 27.73 9.20 16.75
N LYS A 594 27.53 10.44 16.32
CA LYS A 594 26.21 11.04 16.20
C LYS A 594 25.89 11.37 14.75
N GLY A 595 24.79 10.82 14.25
CA GLY A 595 24.27 11.11 12.93
C GLY A 595 23.27 12.27 12.95
N TYR A 596 23.32 13.13 11.94
CA TYR A 596 22.34 14.20 11.73
C TYR A 596 21.62 14.06 10.38
N GLY A 597 21.46 12.82 9.92
CA GLY A 597 20.68 12.50 8.73
C GLY A 597 21.47 12.56 7.42
N ASP A 598 22.80 12.41 7.44
CA ASP A 598 23.60 12.38 6.21
C ASP A 598 23.22 11.17 5.34
N PRO A 599 22.62 11.38 4.13
CA PRO A 599 22.21 10.28 3.28
C PRO A 599 23.37 9.66 2.46
N THR A 600 24.57 10.24 2.56
CA THR A 600 25.75 9.89 1.76
C THR A 600 26.76 9.02 2.50
N LEU A 601 26.47 8.61 3.74
CA LEU A 601 27.33 7.70 4.49
C LEU A 601 27.49 6.35 3.78
N HIS A 602 28.72 5.94 3.52
CA HIS A 602 28.98 4.73 2.72
C HIS A 602 30.24 3.95 3.16
N THR A 603 30.40 2.77 2.58
CA THR A 603 31.68 2.05 2.51
C THR A 603 32.32 2.31 1.14
N GLU A 604 33.66 2.31 1.05
CA GLU A 604 34.41 2.53 -0.21
C GLU A 604 34.31 1.35 -1.22
N ASP A 605 33.26 0.53 -1.11
CA ASP A 605 32.97 -0.57 -2.03
C ASP A 605 31.90 -0.18 -3.07
N ARG A 606 31.32 -1.18 -3.75
CA ARG A 606 30.33 -1.01 -4.81
C ARG A 606 28.99 -0.39 -4.35
N LEU A 607 28.75 -0.28 -3.04
CA LEU A 607 27.57 0.39 -2.48
C LEU A 607 27.67 1.93 -2.52
N LYS A 608 28.87 2.48 -2.72
CA LYS A 608 29.09 3.92 -2.94
C LYS A 608 28.41 4.37 -4.23
N VAL A 609 27.46 5.30 -4.10
CA VAL A 609 26.71 5.86 -5.23
C VAL A 609 26.98 7.34 -5.46
N GLN A 610 27.58 8.01 -4.49
CA GLN A 610 27.95 9.40 -4.49
C GLN A 610 29.12 9.60 -3.52
N GLU A 611 29.92 10.66 -3.71
CA GLU A 611 30.92 11.04 -2.71
C GLU A 611 30.23 11.52 -1.42
N GLY A 612 30.89 11.33 -0.29
CA GLY A 612 30.35 11.56 1.05
C GLY A 612 31.33 11.07 2.10
N VAL A 613 30.89 10.95 3.35
CA VAL A 613 31.74 10.45 4.44
C VAL A 613 31.73 8.91 4.43
N SER A 614 32.91 8.29 4.36
CA SER A 614 33.02 6.82 4.47
C SER A 614 33.42 6.36 5.87
N VAL A 615 33.04 5.13 6.24
CA VAL A 615 33.50 4.54 7.51
C VAL A 615 35.01 4.31 7.52
N GLU A 616 35.61 4.08 6.35
CA GLU A 616 37.06 4.06 6.16
C GLU A 616 37.71 5.42 6.45
N GLU A 617 37.08 6.53 6.03
CA GLU A 617 37.55 7.88 6.36
C GLU A 617 37.52 8.14 7.87
N ILE A 618 36.43 7.77 8.55
CA ILE A 618 36.30 7.91 10.01
C ILE A 618 37.38 7.09 10.74
N ALA A 619 37.59 5.84 10.33
CA ALA A 619 38.62 4.97 10.89
C ALA A 619 40.04 5.50 10.63
N GLY A 620 40.30 5.98 9.40
CA GLY A 620 41.55 6.61 9.02
C GLY A 620 41.86 7.86 9.84
N TRP A 621 40.84 8.69 10.11
CA TRP A 621 40.98 9.87 10.96
C TRP A 621 41.36 9.50 12.41
N LEU A 622 40.66 8.53 13.01
CA LEU A 622 40.96 8.04 14.36
C LEU A 622 42.40 7.51 14.46
N LYS A 623 42.83 6.76 13.45
CA LYS A 623 44.20 6.25 13.35
C LYS A 623 45.22 7.38 13.22
N ALA A 624 44.93 8.41 12.43
CA ALA A 624 45.77 9.59 12.28
C ALA A 624 45.89 10.40 13.60
N GLN A 625 44.85 10.42 14.43
CA GLN A 625 44.93 10.98 15.79
C GLN A 625 45.71 10.11 16.78
N GLY A 626 46.24 8.97 16.35
CA GLY A 626 47.05 8.07 17.17
C GLY A 626 46.25 7.15 18.09
N ILE A 627 44.94 7.03 17.87
CA ILE A 627 44.11 6.07 18.60
C ILE A 627 44.52 4.65 18.20
N LYS A 628 44.74 3.80 19.20
CA LYS A 628 45.12 2.39 19.07
C LYS A 628 44.15 1.45 19.79
N ARG A 629 43.48 1.96 20.82
CA ARG A 629 42.58 1.16 21.64
C ARG A 629 41.46 1.99 22.26
N ILE A 630 40.26 1.41 22.32
CA ILE A 630 39.08 1.92 23.02
C ILE A 630 38.70 0.94 24.14
N ASN A 631 38.72 1.39 25.39
CA ASN A 631 38.41 0.55 26.55
C ASN A 631 36.92 0.51 26.93
N GLY A 632 36.08 1.34 26.30
CA GLY A 632 34.63 1.33 26.45
C GLY A 632 33.90 0.79 25.23
N ASN A 633 32.69 1.29 25.03
CA ASN A 633 31.78 0.94 23.95
C ASN A 633 31.95 1.85 22.73
N LEU A 634 31.41 1.41 21.60
CA LEU A 634 31.02 2.29 20.50
C LEU A 634 29.52 2.58 20.65
N VAL A 635 29.16 3.84 20.88
CA VAL A 635 27.78 4.27 21.11
C VAL A 635 27.30 5.13 19.94
N LEU A 636 26.12 4.82 19.43
CA LEU A 636 25.56 5.38 18.20
C LEU A 636 24.34 6.22 18.56
N ASP A 637 24.50 7.53 18.42
CA ASP A 637 23.45 8.51 18.65
C ASP A 637 22.71 8.79 17.34
N ASP A 638 21.56 8.14 17.23
CA ASP A 638 20.61 8.26 16.13
C ASP A 638 19.43 9.19 16.50
N SER A 639 19.49 9.87 17.65
CA SER A 639 18.33 10.56 18.23
C SER A 639 17.99 11.90 17.54
N TYR A 640 18.62 12.21 16.42
CA TYR A 640 18.30 13.40 15.64
C TYR A 640 16.98 13.23 14.88
N PHE A 641 16.64 11.99 14.52
CA PHE A 641 15.33 11.62 13.98
C PHE A 641 14.51 10.87 15.03
N ASP A 642 13.20 10.77 14.79
CA ASP A 642 12.30 9.91 15.56
C ASP A 642 12.68 8.41 15.48
N ASP A 643 11.97 7.55 16.19
CA ASP A 643 12.16 6.09 16.18
C ASP A 643 11.37 5.36 15.08
N GLN A 644 10.65 6.09 14.21
CA GLN A 644 9.88 5.49 13.13
C GLN A 644 10.80 5.11 11.95
N ARG A 645 11.16 3.83 11.88
CA ARG A 645 12.13 3.32 10.88
C ARG A 645 11.54 3.10 9.48
N LEU A 646 10.24 2.87 9.34
CA LEU A 646 9.57 2.69 8.04
C LEU A 646 8.60 3.82 7.76
N GLY A 647 8.39 4.17 6.48
CA GLY A 647 7.34 5.11 6.09
C GLY A 647 5.94 4.56 6.35
N LEU A 648 5.00 5.40 6.80
CA LEU A 648 3.59 5.00 7.02
C LEU A 648 2.91 4.70 5.68
N GLY A 649 2.10 3.65 5.63
CA GLY A 649 1.42 3.19 4.41
C GLY A 649 2.37 2.60 3.37
N TRP A 650 3.56 2.15 3.77
CA TRP A 650 4.41 1.31 2.93
C TRP A 650 3.93 -0.14 2.99
N ALA A 651 4.07 -0.87 1.88
CA ALA A 651 3.59 -2.24 1.80
C ALA A 651 4.54 -3.20 2.52
N TRP A 652 3.99 -4.17 3.27
CA TRP A 652 4.80 -5.13 4.04
C TRP A 652 5.60 -6.08 3.13
N ASP A 653 5.06 -6.40 1.95
CA ASP A 653 5.66 -7.30 0.96
C ASP A 653 6.83 -6.64 0.19
N ASP A 654 7.06 -5.34 0.42
CA ASP A 654 8.21 -4.62 -0.11
C ASP A 654 9.43 -4.62 0.84
N GLU A 655 9.33 -5.12 2.08
CA GLU A 655 10.35 -5.01 3.15
C GLU A 655 11.72 -5.64 2.84
N SER A 656 11.81 -6.47 1.79
CA SER A 656 13.07 -7.08 1.33
C SER A 656 13.79 -6.26 0.25
N TYR A 657 13.13 -5.28 -0.37
CA TYR A 657 13.67 -4.56 -1.52
C TYR A 657 14.28 -3.22 -1.13
N TYR A 658 15.40 -2.87 -1.78
CA TYR A 658 16.17 -1.66 -1.48
C TYR A 658 15.38 -0.34 -1.52
N TYR A 659 14.28 -0.30 -2.26
CA TYR A 659 13.46 0.91 -2.40
C TYR A 659 12.52 1.13 -1.21
N ASN A 660 12.45 0.18 -0.28
CA ASN A 660 11.76 0.25 1.01
C ASN A 660 12.81 0.20 2.15
N PRO A 661 13.68 1.23 2.25
CA PRO A 661 14.77 1.24 3.21
C PRO A 661 14.29 1.61 4.62
N LEU A 662 14.99 1.14 5.64
CA LEU A 662 14.78 1.66 6.99
C LEU A 662 15.54 2.98 7.19
N ILE A 663 14.87 3.92 7.86
CA ILE A 663 15.30 5.31 8.00
C ILE A 663 15.82 5.56 9.42
N GLY A 664 17.06 6.04 9.52
CA GLY A 664 17.67 6.54 10.75
C GLY A 664 18.65 7.68 10.43
N ALA A 665 18.86 8.59 11.38
CA ALA A 665 19.80 9.70 11.25
C ALA A 665 21.27 9.28 11.05
N LEU A 666 21.61 8.03 11.40
CA LEU A 666 22.90 7.39 11.18
C LEU A 666 22.70 6.10 10.39
N SER A 667 22.74 6.21 9.06
CA SER A 667 22.41 5.10 8.16
C SER A 667 23.51 4.90 7.12
N LEU A 668 24.21 3.77 7.19
CA LEU A 668 25.27 3.39 6.25
C LEU A 668 24.69 2.82 4.95
N ASN A 669 25.26 3.15 3.79
CA ASN A 669 24.94 2.53 2.50
C ASN A 669 23.44 2.57 2.19
N ARG A 670 22.77 3.68 2.55
CA ARG A 670 21.31 3.86 2.43
C ARG A 670 20.48 2.84 3.23
N GLY A 671 21.04 2.32 4.32
CA GLY A 671 20.40 1.28 5.13
C GLY A 671 20.34 -0.08 4.46
N THR A 672 21.27 -0.38 3.54
CA THR A 672 21.28 -1.65 2.79
C THR A 672 22.63 -2.37 2.84
N VAL A 673 22.56 -3.69 2.65
CA VAL A 673 23.69 -4.53 2.21
C VAL A 673 23.47 -4.96 0.76
N MET A 674 24.53 -5.37 0.07
CA MET A 674 24.46 -5.95 -1.27
C MET A 674 24.80 -7.43 -1.23
N VAL A 675 23.92 -8.25 -1.78
CA VAL A 675 24.07 -9.69 -1.92
C VAL A 675 24.34 -9.98 -3.39
N GLU A 676 25.60 -10.15 -3.74
CA GLU A 676 26.02 -10.58 -5.07
C GLU A 676 25.84 -12.08 -5.21
N TYR A 677 25.36 -12.55 -6.36
CA TYR A 677 25.10 -13.96 -6.61
C TYR A 677 25.51 -14.39 -8.02
N GLN A 678 25.91 -15.64 -8.16
CA GLN A 678 26.14 -16.28 -9.46
C GLN A 678 25.97 -17.80 -9.35
N PRO A 679 25.60 -18.50 -10.44
CA PRO A 679 25.50 -19.96 -10.40
C PRO A 679 26.84 -20.60 -10.02
N GLY A 680 26.76 -21.75 -9.36
CA GLY A 680 27.88 -22.67 -9.14
C GLY A 680 28.46 -23.17 -10.45
N ALA A 681 29.58 -23.89 -10.38
CA ALA A 681 30.28 -24.36 -11.58
C ALA A 681 29.51 -25.51 -12.27
N LYS A 682 28.66 -26.24 -11.54
CA LYS A 682 27.86 -27.37 -12.05
C LYS A 682 26.48 -27.41 -11.41
N ALA A 683 25.52 -28.02 -12.11
CA ALA A 683 24.21 -28.31 -11.56
C ALA A 683 24.32 -29.19 -10.29
N GLY A 684 23.51 -28.88 -9.28
CA GLY A 684 23.54 -29.50 -7.96
C GLY A 684 24.43 -28.79 -6.94
N GLU A 685 25.33 -27.89 -7.36
CA GLU A 685 26.12 -27.06 -6.44
C GLU A 685 25.28 -25.91 -5.87
N ALA A 686 25.64 -25.41 -4.68
CA ALA A 686 25.01 -24.20 -4.12
C ALA A 686 25.29 -22.98 -5.02
N VAL A 687 24.35 -22.03 -5.03
CA VAL A 687 24.59 -20.72 -5.65
C VAL A 687 25.72 -20.02 -4.90
N GLN A 688 26.66 -19.40 -5.62
CA GLN A 688 27.74 -18.64 -4.99
C GLN A 688 27.20 -17.26 -4.59
N VAL A 689 27.44 -16.87 -3.34
CA VAL A 689 26.93 -15.62 -2.77
C VAL A 689 28.08 -14.85 -2.11
N ASN A 690 28.13 -13.54 -2.33
CA ASN A 690 29.03 -12.62 -1.66
C ASN A 690 28.25 -11.47 -1.02
N LEU A 691 28.60 -11.11 0.23
CA LEU A 691 27.95 -10.04 0.98
C LEU A 691 28.87 -8.82 1.04
N LEU A 692 28.35 -7.66 0.65
CA LEU A 692 29.02 -6.37 0.75
C LEU A 692 28.20 -5.36 1.59
N PRO A 693 28.83 -4.63 2.53
CA PRO A 693 30.15 -4.92 3.08
C PRO A 693 30.13 -6.27 3.80
N LYS A 694 31.29 -6.90 3.92
CA LYS A 694 31.40 -8.12 4.72
C LYS A 694 31.22 -7.75 6.20
N THR A 695 30.09 -8.15 6.78
CA THR A 695 29.74 -7.82 8.16
C THR A 695 29.10 -9.00 8.89
N ALA A 696 29.31 -9.06 10.20
CA ALA A 696 28.62 -9.99 11.09
C ALA A 696 27.19 -9.53 11.46
N TYR A 697 26.79 -8.32 11.06
CA TYR A 697 25.47 -7.77 11.37
C TYR A 697 24.32 -8.47 10.61
N VAL A 698 24.64 -9.10 9.48
CA VAL A 698 23.70 -9.81 8.61
C VAL A 698 24.08 -11.29 8.55
N LYS A 699 23.08 -12.16 8.66
CA LYS A 699 23.24 -13.61 8.52
C LYS A 699 22.65 -14.05 7.19
N ILE A 700 23.47 -14.62 6.30
CA ILE A 700 22.98 -15.27 5.08
C ILE A 700 22.74 -16.75 5.32
N ILE A 701 21.54 -17.22 4.99
CA ILE A 701 21.18 -18.64 4.90
C ILE A 701 21.03 -18.97 3.42
N ASN A 702 21.99 -19.71 2.87
CA ASN A 702 22.00 -20.08 1.46
C ASN A 702 21.47 -21.51 1.27
N GLU A 703 20.24 -21.59 0.81
CA GLU A 703 19.51 -22.82 0.48
C GLU A 703 19.32 -22.99 -1.03
N ALA A 704 19.73 -21.99 -1.81
CA ALA A 704 19.60 -21.96 -3.25
C ALA A 704 20.54 -22.94 -3.95
N LYS A 705 20.07 -23.49 -5.06
CA LYS A 705 20.79 -24.48 -5.85
C LYS A 705 20.99 -24.04 -7.28
N THR A 706 22.14 -24.37 -7.81
CA THR A 706 22.43 -24.24 -9.23
C THR A 706 21.78 -25.40 -9.96
N VAL A 707 20.98 -25.12 -10.99
CA VAL A 707 20.30 -26.15 -11.79
C VAL A 707 20.80 -26.16 -13.23
N SER A 708 20.39 -27.16 -14.02
CA SER A 708 20.82 -27.29 -15.41
C SER A 708 20.34 -26.09 -16.24
N ALA A 709 21.05 -25.77 -17.31
CA ALA A 709 20.60 -24.75 -18.26
C ALA A 709 19.23 -25.16 -18.86
N GLY A 710 18.25 -24.26 -18.80
CA GLY A 710 16.89 -24.48 -19.31
C GLY A 710 15.86 -24.92 -18.25
N GLU A 711 16.29 -25.24 -17.02
CA GLU A 711 15.36 -25.38 -15.89
C GLU A 711 14.81 -24.02 -15.45
N GLU A 712 13.68 -24.02 -14.74
CA GLU A 712 13.02 -22.80 -14.27
C GLU A 712 13.90 -22.04 -13.28
N ASN A 713 14.03 -20.73 -13.48
CA ASN A 713 14.71 -19.85 -12.54
C ASN A 713 13.71 -19.43 -11.44
N THR A 714 13.85 -20.04 -10.27
CA THR A 714 13.04 -19.74 -9.07
C THR A 714 13.87 -19.05 -7.99
N PHE A 715 15.08 -18.59 -8.33
CA PHE A 715 16.01 -17.95 -7.40
C PHE A 715 15.37 -16.72 -6.74
N ALA A 716 15.50 -16.63 -5.41
CA ALA A 716 14.99 -15.52 -4.63
C ALA A 716 15.93 -15.15 -3.49
N ILE A 717 16.02 -13.86 -3.20
CA ILE A 717 16.70 -13.29 -2.03
C ILE A 717 15.65 -12.57 -1.21
N THR A 718 15.36 -13.08 -0.02
CA THR A 718 14.34 -12.53 0.88
C THR A 718 14.91 -12.30 2.27
N ARG A 719 14.42 -11.27 2.96
CA ARG A 719 14.80 -11.00 4.34
C ARG A 719 13.72 -11.49 5.29
N GLU A 720 14.11 -12.26 6.29
CA GLU A 720 13.20 -12.68 7.36
C GLU A 720 12.73 -11.44 8.13
N ARG A 721 11.41 -11.28 8.20
CA ARG A 721 10.73 -10.08 8.67
C ARG A 721 11.14 -9.70 10.10
N GLY A 722 11.45 -8.42 10.32
CA GLY A 722 11.90 -7.91 11.62
C GLY A 722 13.29 -8.41 12.06
N THR A 723 14.05 -9.04 11.16
CA THR A 723 15.40 -9.55 11.46
C THR A 723 16.43 -9.13 10.40
N ASN A 724 17.71 -9.40 10.68
CA ASN A 724 18.81 -9.30 9.71
C ASN A 724 19.27 -10.66 9.17
N THR A 725 18.36 -11.64 9.10
CA THR A 725 18.58 -12.92 8.41
C THR A 725 18.09 -12.80 6.96
N ILE A 726 18.98 -13.06 6.00
CA ILE A 726 18.67 -13.08 4.56
C ILE A 726 18.70 -14.53 4.09
N HIS A 727 17.59 -14.98 3.51
CA HIS A 727 17.46 -16.26 2.85
C HIS A 727 17.74 -16.12 1.36
N VAL A 728 18.59 -17.00 0.85
CA VAL A 728 18.84 -17.16 -0.58
C VAL A 728 18.31 -18.54 -0.95
N THR A 729 17.22 -18.59 -1.70
CA THR A 729 16.45 -19.83 -1.97
C THR A 729 16.21 -20.04 -3.46
N GLY A 730 15.62 -21.19 -3.81
CA GLY A 730 15.21 -21.50 -5.18
C GLY A 730 16.34 -22.00 -6.08
N ASN A 731 16.04 -22.05 -7.37
CA ASN A 731 16.90 -22.63 -8.40
C ASN A 731 17.46 -21.54 -9.32
N LEU A 732 18.78 -21.49 -9.49
CA LEU A 732 19.48 -20.59 -10.41
C LEU A 732 20.11 -21.40 -11.56
N PRO A 733 19.63 -21.27 -12.81
CA PRO A 733 20.15 -22.08 -13.92
C PRO A 733 21.59 -21.75 -14.30
N LEU A 734 22.36 -22.77 -14.71
CA LEU A 734 23.67 -22.61 -15.32
C LEU A 734 23.58 -21.68 -16.55
N GLY A 735 24.59 -20.80 -16.70
CA GLY A 735 24.63 -19.80 -17.77
C GLY A 735 23.93 -18.48 -17.44
N THR A 736 23.22 -18.40 -16.31
CA THR A 736 22.72 -17.11 -15.79
C THR A 736 23.91 -16.21 -15.43
N ALA A 737 23.91 -14.96 -15.88
CA ALA A 737 24.96 -14.00 -15.53
C ALA A 737 24.91 -13.70 -14.02
N GLY A 738 26.07 -13.50 -13.40
CA GLY A 738 26.11 -13.04 -12.02
C GLY A 738 25.52 -11.63 -11.89
N ASP A 739 24.79 -11.40 -10.80
CA ASP A 739 24.13 -10.13 -10.52
C ASP A 739 24.12 -9.87 -9.01
N TYR A 740 23.36 -8.88 -8.54
CA TYR A 740 23.23 -8.55 -7.14
C TYR A 740 21.84 -8.04 -6.78
N GLU A 741 21.46 -8.24 -5.52
CA GLU A 741 20.33 -7.57 -4.91
C GLU A 741 20.80 -6.70 -3.75
N ARG A 742 20.12 -5.57 -3.53
CA ARG A 742 20.31 -4.74 -2.34
C ARG A 742 19.18 -5.00 -1.37
N VAL A 743 19.53 -5.34 -0.13
CA VAL A 743 18.59 -5.76 0.90
C VAL A 743 18.66 -4.78 2.07
N PRO A 744 17.53 -4.17 2.50
CA PRO A 744 17.47 -3.33 3.70
C PRO A 744 17.89 -4.08 4.96
N VAL A 745 18.36 -3.35 5.98
CA VAL A 745 18.71 -3.91 7.30
C VAL A 745 17.87 -3.28 8.41
N GLU A 746 17.55 -4.06 9.43
CA GLU A 746 17.00 -3.59 10.70
C GLU A 746 18.03 -2.75 11.46
N GLU A 747 17.55 -1.76 12.22
CA GLU A 747 18.36 -0.90 13.10
C GLU A 747 19.61 -0.30 12.40
N PRO A 748 19.43 0.62 11.43
CA PRO A 748 20.50 1.13 10.56
C PRO A 748 21.69 1.76 11.32
N ALA A 749 21.46 2.35 12.49
CA ALA A 749 22.53 2.89 13.33
C ALA A 749 23.44 1.79 13.90
N LEU A 750 22.87 0.66 14.32
CA LEU A 750 23.64 -0.49 14.80
C LEU A 750 24.37 -1.19 13.66
N TYR A 751 23.80 -1.21 12.45
CA TYR A 751 24.51 -1.63 11.24
C TYR A 751 25.73 -0.74 10.99
N PHE A 752 25.56 0.59 10.95
CA PHE A 752 26.67 1.54 10.81
C PHE A 752 27.75 1.28 11.86
N GLY A 753 27.38 1.17 13.14
CA GLY A 753 28.32 0.96 14.23
C GLY A 753 29.05 -0.37 14.15
N THR A 754 28.39 -1.43 13.69
CA THR A 754 29.00 -2.75 13.53
C THR A 754 30.04 -2.72 12.42
N VAL A 755 29.70 -2.18 11.25
CA VAL A 755 30.66 -2.07 10.14
C VAL A 755 31.81 -1.13 10.48
N LEU A 756 31.54 0.03 11.11
CA LEU A 756 32.59 0.93 11.57
C LEU A 756 33.56 0.23 12.53
N ARG A 757 33.04 -0.56 13.49
CA ARG A 757 33.89 -1.33 14.39
C ARG A 757 34.75 -2.34 13.63
N GLU A 758 34.18 -3.08 12.68
CA GLU A 758 34.90 -4.06 11.87
C GLU A 758 36.03 -3.39 11.06
N VAL A 759 35.77 -2.21 10.50
CA VAL A 759 36.77 -1.40 9.79
C VAL A 759 37.85 -0.88 10.75
N LEU A 760 37.49 -0.38 11.94
CA LEU A 760 38.44 0.05 12.97
C LEU A 760 39.38 -1.07 13.40
N GLU A 761 38.83 -2.26 13.66
CA GLU A 761 39.62 -3.44 14.04
C GLU A 761 40.55 -3.89 12.91
N LYS A 762 40.09 -3.85 11.65
CA LYS A 762 40.91 -4.09 10.46
C LYS A 762 42.06 -3.09 10.32
N GLU A 763 41.82 -1.82 10.68
CA GLU A 763 42.82 -0.76 10.66
C GLU A 763 43.79 -0.78 11.86
N GLY A 764 43.57 -1.70 12.82
CA GLY A 764 44.43 -1.93 13.99
C GLY A 764 44.00 -1.20 15.26
N ILE A 765 42.80 -0.59 15.28
CA ILE A 765 42.21 0.03 16.48
C ILE A 765 41.39 -1.02 17.22
N THR A 766 41.85 -1.43 18.40
CA THR A 766 41.23 -2.53 19.16
C THR A 766 40.19 -2.04 20.17
N PHE A 767 39.18 -2.84 20.45
CA PHE A 767 38.26 -2.62 21.57
C PHE A 767 38.63 -3.52 22.77
N ALA A 768 38.24 -3.12 23.98
CA ALA A 768 38.23 -4.05 25.11
C ALA A 768 37.26 -5.21 24.83
N GLY A 769 37.54 -6.41 25.38
CA GLY A 769 36.69 -7.60 25.16
C GLY A 769 35.25 -7.43 25.65
N SER A 770 35.02 -6.50 26.58
CA SER A 770 33.69 -6.11 27.07
C SER A 770 33.02 -4.98 26.27
N GLY A 771 33.74 -4.34 25.34
CA GLY A 771 33.23 -3.22 24.55
C GLY A 771 32.17 -3.67 23.56
N LYS A 772 31.01 -3.01 23.56
CA LYS A 772 29.85 -3.32 22.71
C LYS A 772 29.60 -2.20 21.70
N VAL A 773 28.83 -2.52 20.67
CA VAL A 773 28.19 -1.55 19.77
C VAL A 773 26.78 -1.33 20.32
N LEU A 774 26.41 -0.10 20.66
CA LEU A 774 25.18 0.22 21.38
C LEU A 774 24.47 1.42 20.75
N ALA A 775 23.15 1.39 20.65
CA ALA A 775 22.37 2.60 20.41
C ALA A 775 22.25 3.40 21.72
N GLY A 776 22.41 4.73 21.65
CA GLY A 776 22.30 5.60 22.81
C GLY A 776 22.67 7.05 22.49
N THR A 777 22.24 7.99 23.31
CA THR A 777 22.52 9.42 23.10
C THR A 777 23.94 9.79 23.52
N VAL A 778 24.54 10.78 22.85
CA VAL A 778 25.81 11.38 23.29
C VAL A 778 25.57 12.09 24.63
N PRO A 779 26.26 11.69 25.73
CA PRO A 779 26.11 12.35 27.01
C PRO A 779 26.62 13.80 26.98
N ALA A 780 26.02 14.68 27.79
CA ALA A 780 26.40 16.09 27.84
C ALA A 780 27.89 16.33 28.20
N GLN A 781 28.51 15.40 28.92
CA GLN A 781 29.93 15.45 29.31
C GLN A 781 30.90 14.88 28.25
N ALA A 782 30.40 14.28 27.17
CA ALA A 782 31.26 13.77 26.10
C ALA A 782 31.95 14.93 25.36
N VAL A 783 33.19 14.69 24.91
CA VAL A 783 34.02 15.71 24.26
C VAL A 783 33.98 15.50 22.77
N LYS A 784 33.48 16.50 22.02
CA LYS A 784 33.51 16.50 20.55
C LYS A 784 34.96 16.51 20.08
N TRP A 785 35.30 15.57 19.19
CA TRP A 785 36.64 15.41 18.64
C TRP A 785 36.73 15.96 17.23
N THR A 786 35.75 15.65 16.39
CA THR A 786 35.67 16.15 15.02
C THR A 786 34.24 16.12 14.49
N GLU A 787 34.05 16.71 13.32
CA GLU A 787 32.84 16.65 12.51
C GLU A 787 33.25 16.36 11.06
N PHE A 788 32.50 15.47 10.42
CA PHE A 788 32.57 15.20 8.98
C PHE A 788 31.34 15.80 8.32
N ALA A 789 31.52 16.36 7.13
CA ALA A 789 30.45 17.01 6.37
C ALA A 789 30.18 16.26 5.07
N SER A 790 28.91 16.11 4.71
CA SER A 790 28.49 15.57 3.43
C SER A 790 28.86 16.49 2.26
N GLN A 791 28.60 16.03 1.04
CA GLN A 791 28.47 16.93 -0.10
C GLN A 791 27.35 17.97 0.10
N PRO A 792 27.41 19.13 -0.58
CA PRO A 792 26.37 20.15 -0.47
C PRO A 792 25.04 19.65 -1.04
N LEU A 793 23.94 20.17 -0.50
CA LEU A 793 22.56 19.75 -0.79
C LEU A 793 22.23 19.73 -2.29
N ARG A 794 22.82 20.62 -3.10
CA ARG A 794 22.64 20.60 -4.57
C ARG A 794 23.01 19.26 -5.21
N GLU A 795 24.07 18.60 -4.75
CA GLU A 795 24.51 17.32 -5.31
C GLU A 795 23.56 16.20 -4.85
N ILE A 796 23.13 16.26 -3.59
CA ILE A 796 22.17 15.31 -2.98
C ILE A 796 20.81 15.40 -3.68
N VAL A 797 20.32 16.61 -3.97
CA VAL A 797 19.07 16.83 -4.71
C VAL A 797 19.19 16.39 -6.17
N SER A 798 20.33 16.64 -6.83
CA SER A 798 20.61 16.14 -8.18
C SER A 798 20.55 14.60 -8.23
N TYR A 799 21.22 13.92 -7.30
CA TYR A 799 21.17 12.47 -7.20
C TYR A 799 19.74 11.97 -6.93
N LEU A 800 19.04 12.57 -5.95
CA LEU A 800 17.65 12.25 -5.61
C LEU A 800 16.73 12.31 -6.84
N ASN A 801 16.77 13.40 -7.59
CA ASN A 801 15.84 13.62 -8.68
C ASN A 801 16.20 12.77 -9.92
N LYS A 802 17.49 12.64 -10.27
CA LYS A 802 17.92 11.83 -11.42
C LYS A 802 17.79 10.32 -11.17
N LYS A 803 18.15 9.84 -9.98
CA LYS A 803 18.09 8.40 -9.62
C LYS A 803 16.79 7.97 -8.96
N SER A 804 15.95 8.93 -8.53
CA SER A 804 14.67 8.67 -7.88
C SER A 804 14.80 7.85 -6.58
N ASP A 805 15.82 8.13 -5.77
CA ASP A 805 16.16 7.33 -4.60
C ASP A 805 15.20 7.65 -3.42
N ASN A 806 14.46 6.65 -2.94
CA ASN A 806 13.48 6.82 -1.86
C ASN A 806 14.14 7.14 -0.52
N PHE A 807 15.30 6.52 -0.24
CA PHE A 807 16.04 6.78 0.99
C PHE A 807 16.39 8.27 1.09
N TYR A 808 16.94 8.85 0.03
CA TYR A 808 17.34 10.26 0.00
C TYR A 808 16.14 11.18 0.27
N ALA A 809 14.97 10.87 -0.31
CA ALA A 809 13.77 11.68 -0.09
C ALA A 809 13.32 11.68 1.37
N GLU A 810 13.31 10.52 2.03
CA GLU A 810 12.90 10.43 3.45
C GLU A 810 13.92 11.07 4.39
N MET A 811 15.21 10.93 4.10
CA MET A 811 16.27 11.62 4.85
C MET A 811 16.12 13.14 4.75
N LEU A 812 15.88 13.67 3.53
CA LEU A 812 15.61 15.10 3.33
C LEU A 812 14.34 15.56 4.05
N LEU A 813 13.27 14.77 4.01
CA LEU A 813 12.01 15.09 4.68
C LEU A 813 12.18 15.18 6.20
N LYS A 814 12.82 14.19 6.83
CA LYS A 814 13.07 14.22 8.27
C LYS A 814 14.05 15.33 8.67
N THR A 815 15.05 15.63 7.83
CA THR A 815 15.94 16.78 8.09
C THR A 815 15.21 18.11 7.97
N LEU A 816 14.27 18.26 7.04
CA LEU A 816 13.40 19.45 7.01
C LEU A 816 12.64 19.59 8.33
N GLY A 817 12.05 18.50 8.84
CA GLY A 817 11.42 18.47 10.16
C GLY A 817 12.38 18.89 11.27
N ALA A 818 13.58 18.32 11.30
CA ALA A 818 14.55 18.57 12.37
C ALA A 818 15.14 19.99 12.36
N VAL A 819 15.32 20.59 11.18
CA VAL A 819 15.95 21.92 11.02
C VAL A 819 14.93 23.06 11.07
N LYS A 820 13.72 22.84 10.54
CA LYS A 820 12.69 23.89 10.37
C LYS A 820 11.38 23.61 11.07
N GLY A 821 11.07 22.34 11.31
CA GLY A 821 9.95 21.92 12.13
C GLY A 821 10.33 21.85 13.61
N GLU A 822 9.56 21.07 14.36
CA GLU A 822 9.74 20.89 15.80
C GLU A 822 10.61 19.68 16.14
N GLU A 823 10.73 18.71 15.22
CA GLU A 823 11.42 17.42 15.42
C GLU A 823 11.79 16.74 14.08
N GLY A 824 12.75 15.82 14.12
CA GLY A 824 13.17 15.03 12.96
C GLY A 824 12.22 13.89 12.60
N SER A 825 10.96 14.21 12.29
CA SER A 825 9.92 13.25 11.91
C SER A 825 9.37 13.52 10.52
N ALA A 826 8.76 12.50 9.91
CA ALA A 826 8.08 12.65 8.63
C ALA A 826 6.93 13.67 8.72
N VAL A 827 6.15 13.63 9.82
CA VAL A 827 5.02 14.55 10.07
C VAL A 827 5.50 16.00 10.11
N ALA A 828 6.55 16.30 10.88
CA ALA A 828 7.12 17.64 10.95
C ALA A 828 7.70 18.08 9.59
N GLY A 829 8.37 17.17 8.88
CA GLY A 829 8.86 17.41 7.53
C GLY A 829 7.76 17.75 6.53
N VAL A 830 6.66 16.98 6.52
CA VAL A 830 5.49 17.23 5.66
C VAL A 830 4.88 18.58 5.94
N LYS A 831 4.83 19.01 7.20
CA LYS A 831 4.36 20.36 7.54
C LYS A 831 5.23 21.43 6.87
N VAL A 832 6.55 21.31 6.94
CA VAL A 832 7.49 22.25 6.29
C VAL A 832 7.35 22.24 4.76
N VAL A 833 7.13 21.06 4.16
CA VAL A 833 6.84 20.94 2.72
C VAL A 833 5.55 21.67 2.36
N SER A 834 4.47 21.43 3.11
CA SER A 834 3.18 22.10 2.90
C SER A 834 3.26 23.62 3.05
N ASP A 835 3.95 24.12 4.08
CA ASP A 835 4.19 25.56 4.27
C ASP A 835 4.98 26.15 3.08
N THR A 836 5.90 25.38 2.49
CA THR A 836 6.64 25.78 1.29
C THR A 836 5.78 25.77 0.03
N VAL A 837 4.92 24.75 -0.16
CA VAL A 837 3.96 24.73 -1.27
C VAL A 837 3.06 25.95 -1.22
N GLN A 838 2.59 26.32 -0.03
CA GLN A 838 1.79 27.53 0.17
C GLN A 838 2.56 28.81 -0.17
N SER A 839 3.84 28.93 0.23
CA SER A 839 4.65 30.11 -0.08
C SER A 839 4.96 30.25 -1.58
N LEU A 840 4.96 29.15 -2.32
CA LEU A 840 5.04 29.11 -3.78
C LEU A 840 3.71 29.45 -4.49
N GLY A 841 2.63 29.67 -3.73
CA GLY A 841 1.30 30.00 -4.25
C GLY A 841 0.41 28.78 -4.53
N GLY A 842 0.84 27.59 -4.13
CA GLY A 842 0.07 26.36 -4.23
C GLY A 842 -0.97 26.21 -3.11
N ARG A 843 -2.00 25.39 -3.35
CA ARG A 843 -2.94 24.96 -2.32
C ARG A 843 -2.40 23.72 -1.59
N THR A 844 -2.85 23.51 -0.35
CA THR A 844 -2.41 22.41 0.52
C THR A 844 -3.55 21.44 0.89
N ASN A 845 -4.62 21.41 0.09
CA ASN A 845 -5.71 20.45 0.21
C ASN A 845 -5.37 19.12 -0.49
N PHE A 846 -4.28 18.50 -0.06
CA PHE A 846 -3.80 17.19 -0.50
C PHE A 846 -3.30 16.38 0.71
N ASP A 847 -3.15 15.07 0.54
CA ASP A 847 -2.53 14.19 1.53
C ASP A 847 -1.08 13.88 1.13
N MET A 848 -0.15 14.21 2.01
CA MET A 848 1.26 13.84 1.92
C MET A 848 1.67 13.18 3.24
N VAL A 849 2.21 11.98 3.17
CA VAL A 849 2.57 11.17 4.34
C VAL A 849 4.06 10.85 4.37
N ASP A 850 4.69 10.71 3.20
CA ASP A 850 6.13 10.47 3.06
C ASP A 850 6.79 11.47 2.10
N GLY A 851 8.12 11.43 1.98
CA GLY A 851 8.86 12.35 1.12
C GLY A 851 9.11 11.79 -0.29
N SER A 852 9.07 10.46 -0.41
CA SER A 852 9.45 9.71 -1.61
C SER A 852 8.30 9.49 -2.58
N GLY A 853 7.06 9.50 -2.11
CA GLY A 853 5.89 9.13 -2.89
C GLY A 853 5.62 7.62 -2.93
N LEU A 854 6.27 6.81 -2.09
CA LEU A 854 6.12 5.37 -2.08
C LEU A 854 4.81 4.93 -1.40
N THR A 855 4.35 5.66 -0.38
CA THR A 855 3.07 5.37 0.25
C THR A 855 1.90 5.74 -0.66
N ARG A 856 0.88 4.88 -0.66
CA ARG A 856 -0.40 5.13 -1.34
C ARG A 856 -1.37 5.94 -0.50
N TYR A 857 -0.98 6.35 0.71
CA TYR A 857 -1.68 7.38 1.46
C TYR A 857 -1.48 8.77 0.87
N ASN A 858 -0.44 8.95 0.04
CA ASN A 858 -0.27 10.18 -0.72
C ASN A 858 -1.40 10.32 -1.76
N LEU A 859 -2.10 11.44 -1.69
CA LEU A 859 -3.15 11.83 -2.63
C LEU A 859 -2.94 13.29 -2.99
N ILE A 860 -2.42 13.53 -4.20
CA ILE A 860 -2.09 14.85 -4.72
C ILE A 860 -2.61 14.99 -6.15
N SER A 861 -2.83 16.22 -6.60
CA SER A 861 -3.37 16.50 -7.93
C SER A 861 -2.29 17.00 -8.88
N ALA A 862 -2.57 16.94 -10.18
CA ALA A 862 -1.66 17.47 -11.20
C ALA A 862 -1.44 18.97 -10.99
N ARG A 863 -2.48 19.71 -10.58
CA ARG A 863 -2.42 21.13 -10.24
C ARG A 863 -1.51 21.42 -9.06
N HIS A 864 -1.56 20.62 -8.00
CA HIS A 864 -0.66 20.77 -6.85
C HIS A 864 0.80 20.62 -7.27
N VAL A 865 1.14 19.58 -8.03
CA VAL A 865 2.51 19.37 -8.54
C VAL A 865 2.94 20.52 -9.45
N LEU A 866 2.08 20.94 -10.38
CA LEU A 866 2.37 22.06 -11.29
C LEU A 866 2.61 23.38 -10.52
N SER A 867 1.85 23.65 -9.45
CA SER A 867 2.02 24.88 -8.68
C SER A 867 3.42 25.03 -8.09
N VAL A 868 4.06 23.90 -7.70
CA VAL A 868 5.45 23.91 -7.25
C VAL A 868 6.41 24.15 -8.41
N LEU A 869 6.19 23.51 -9.56
CA LEU A 869 7.02 23.75 -10.75
C LEU A 869 6.96 25.20 -11.21
N GLU A 870 5.76 25.79 -11.26
CA GLU A 870 5.55 27.19 -11.57
C GLU A 870 6.20 28.09 -10.51
N GLY A 871 5.95 27.83 -9.23
CA GLY A 871 6.51 28.61 -8.14
C GLY A 871 8.05 28.61 -8.13
N MET A 872 8.66 27.44 -8.38
CA MET A 872 10.11 27.27 -8.47
C MET A 872 10.71 28.04 -9.64
N SER A 873 10.01 28.19 -10.77
CA SER A 873 10.49 28.97 -11.93
C SER A 873 10.75 30.44 -11.64
N ARG A 874 10.25 30.94 -10.51
CA ARG A 874 10.38 32.33 -10.06
C ARG A 874 11.43 32.50 -8.95
N GLN A 875 12.06 31.42 -8.51
CA GLN A 875 13.03 31.44 -7.41
C GLN A 875 14.45 31.59 -7.95
N GLU A 876 15.33 32.22 -7.16
CA GLU A 876 16.77 32.30 -7.49
C GLU A 876 17.43 30.91 -7.59
N THR A 877 16.86 29.91 -6.92
CA THR A 877 17.32 28.52 -6.93
C THR A 877 16.81 27.71 -8.13
N PHE A 878 16.07 28.33 -9.06
CA PHE A 878 15.43 27.64 -10.19
C PHE A 878 16.39 26.80 -11.02
N GLU A 879 17.49 27.38 -11.50
CA GLU A 879 18.43 26.68 -12.39
C GLU A 879 18.97 25.40 -11.74
N MET A 880 19.31 25.44 -10.45
CA MET A 880 19.75 24.24 -9.72
C MET A 880 18.66 23.18 -9.60
N TYR A 881 17.42 23.60 -9.37
CA TYR A 881 16.29 22.68 -9.31
C TYR A 881 16.00 22.07 -10.70
N TYR A 882 16.01 22.89 -11.74
CA TYR A 882 15.81 22.50 -13.14
C TYR A 882 16.88 21.49 -13.60
N ASP A 883 18.16 21.76 -13.32
CA ASP A 883 19.30 20.89 -13.68
C ASP A 883 19.29 19.56 -12.91
N SER A 884 18.66 19.53 -11.73
CA SER A 884 18.50 18.30 -10.94
C SER A 884 17.54 17.29 -11.59
N LEU A 885 16.67 17.73 -12.48
CA LEU A 885 15.68 16.85 -13.13
C LEU A 885 16.34 15.93 -14.16
N ALA A 886 15.69 14.81 -14.47
CA ALA A 886 16.16 13.91 -15.52
C ALA A 886 15.87 14.54 -16.89
N VAL A 887 16.81 14.38 -17.82
CA VAL A 887 16.71 14.93 -19.18
C VAL A 887 16.37 13.81 -20.17
N ALA A 888 15.29 14.01 -20.93
CA ALA A 888 14.82 13.05 -21.93
C ALA A 888 15.91 12.65 -22.94
N GLY A 889 16.14 11.34 -23.06
CA GLY A 889 17.15 10.76 -23.97
C GLY A 889 18.60 10.86 -23.47
N VAL A 890 18.86 11.54 -22.35
CA VAL A 890 20.22 11.86 -21.88
C VAL A 890 20.57 11.14 -20.59
N ASP A 891 19.81 11.37 -19.51
CA ASP A 891 20.20 10.90 -18.17
C ASP A 891 19.04 10.50 -17.25
N GLY A 892 19.41 9.99 -16.08
CA GLY A 892 18.49 9.58 -15.03
C GLY A 892 17.43 8.60 -15.51
N THR A 893 16.24 8.71 -14.94
CA THR A 893 15.08 7.86 -15.29
C THR A 893 14.49 8.10 -16.69
N LEU A 894 14.96 9.12 -17.43
CA LEU A 894 14.52 9.43 -18.79
C LEU A 894 15.57 9.11 -19.87
N GLN A 895 16.74 8.59 -19.48
CA GLN A 895 17.89 8.36 -20.38
C GLN A 895 17.57 7.50 -21.61
N ASN A 896 16.51 6.68 -21.57
CA ASN A 896 16.10 5.78 -22.64
C ASN A 896 14.73 6.12 -23.24
N ARG A 897 14.12 7.24 -22.87
CA ARG A 897 12.79 7.68 -23.33
C ARG A 897 12.91 8.84 -24.31
N MET A 898 11.95 8.93 -25.23
CA MET A 898 11.79 10.04 -26.18
C MET A 898 12.99 10.35 -27.11
N LYS A 899 13.92 9.39 -27.30
CA LYS A 899 15.04 9.53 -28.25
C LYS A 899 14.56 9.68 -29.69
N GLY A 900 15.20 10.55 -30.46
CA GLY A 900 14.89 10.84 -31.86
C GLY A 900 13.61 11.67 -32.06
N THR A 901 13.14 12.37 -31.01
CA THR A 901 11.91 13.19 -31.04
C THR A 901 12.21 14.62 -30.61
N ALA A 902 11.26 15.55 -30.79
CA ALA A 902 11.41 16.95 -30.34
C ALA A 902 11.56 17.11 -28.81
N ALA A 903 11.20 16.08 -28.03
CA ALA A 903 11.35 16.07 -26.58
C ALA A 903 12.76 15.68 -26.11
N GLU A 904 13.57 15.02 -26.95
CA GLU A 904 14.95 14.66 -26.60
C GLU A 904 15.77 15.90 -26.29
N GLN A 905 16.54 15.88 -25.20
CA GLN A 905 17.33 17.02 -24.68
C GLN A 905 16.52 18.27 -24.32
N ASN A 906 15.18 18.22 -24.36
CA ASN A 906 14.29 19.35 -24.14
C ASN A 906 13.39 19.14 -22.91
N VAL A 907 12.82 17.94 -22.76
CA VAL A 907 11.99 17.63 -21.58
C VAL A 907 12.89 17.35 -20.38
N HIS A 908 12.74 18.20 -19.36
CA HIS A 908 13.39 18.08 -18.05
C HIS A 908 12.31 17.77 -17.02
N ALA A 909 12.27 16.53 -16.53
CA ALA A 909 11.14 16.08 -15.72
C ALA A 909 11.51 15.01 -14.69
N LYS A 910 10.66 14.89 -13.67
CA LYS A 910 10.69 13.78 -12.72
C LYS A 910 9.67 12.73 -13.12
N THR A 911 10.12 11.49 -13.21
CA THR A 911 9.26 10.31 -13.38
C THR A 911 8.69 9.83 -12.04
N GLY A 912 7.57 9.11 -12.07
CA GLY A 912 7.07 8.29 -10.97
C GLY A 912 6.48 6.99 -11.51
N SER A 913 6.73 5.87 -10.83
CA SER A 913 6.24 4.56 -11.24
C SER A 913 5.99 3.70 -10.01
N MET A 914 4.79 3.13 -9.91
CA MET A 914 4.38 2.06 -9.01
C MET A 914 3.34 1.20 -9.75
N THR A 915 2.96 0.04 -9.21
CA THR A 915 1.89 -0.78 -9.81
C THR A 915 0.62 0.05 -10.07
N GLY A 916 0.19 0.19 -11.32
CA GLY A 916 -1.00 0.98 -11.67
C GLY A 916 -0.90 2.49 -11.44
N VAL A 917 0.32 3.04 -11.28
CA VAL A 917 0.57 4.48 -11.08
C VAL A 917 1.81 4.90 -11.87
N ASN A 918 1.64 5.78 -12.85
CA ASN A 918 2.77 6.38 -13.57
C ASN A 918 2.58 7.91 -13.67
N CYS A 919 3.63 8.65 -13.36
CA CYS A 919 3.61 10.11 -13.38
C CYS A 919 4.81 10.70 -14.15
N LEU A 920 4.63 11.86 -14.77
CA LEU A 920 5.67 12.63 -15.43
C LEU A 920 5.34 14.12 -15.32
N SER A 921 6.17 14.88 -14.61
CA SER A 921 5.98 16.33 -14.45
C SER A 921 7.31 17.06 -14.50
N GLY A 922 7.30 18.24 -15.09
CA GLY A 922 8.50 19.04 -15.30
C GLY A 922 8.27 20.17 -16.28
N TYR A 923 9.29 20.44 -17.09
CA TYR A 923 9.35 21.55 -18.02
C TYR A 923 9.65 21.07 -19.44
N VAL A 924 9.14 21.81 -20.41
CA VAL A 924 9.39 21.59 -21.84
C VAL A 924 9.34 22.92 -22.58
N THR A 925 10.17 23.07 -23.60
CA THR A 925 10.11 24.22 -24.52
C THR A 925 9.42 23.78 -25.80
N THR A 926 8.42 24.52 -26.27
CA THR A 926 7.74 24.26 -27.54
C THR A 926 8.66 24.55 -28.73
N GLN A 927 8.26 24.11 -29.92
CA GLN A 927 9.06 24.30 -31.13
C GLN A 927 9.18 25.78 -31.54
N ASP A 928 8.21 26.63 -31.17
CA ASP A 928 8.24 28.08 -31.34
C ASP A 928 8.88 28.84 -30.16
N GLY A 929 9.44 28.12 -29.17
CA GLY A 929 10.29 28.69 -28.12
C GLY A 929 9.57 29.10 -26.83
N LYS A 930 8.29 28.75 -26.65
CA LYS A 930 7.52 29.00 -25.42
C LYS A 930 7.88 27.98 -24.34
N LYS A 931 8.06 28.44 -23.10
CA LYS A 931 8.37 27.59 -21.95
C LYS A 931 7.10 27.14 -21.26
N LEU A 932 6.94 25.83 -21.13
CA LEU A 932 5.80 25.22 -20.46
C LEU A 932 6.26 24.49 -19.19
N ALA A 933 5.45 24.59 -18.13
CA ALA A 933 5.43 23.60 -17.07
C ALA A 933 4.24 22.65 -17.31
N PHE A 934 4.44 21.37 -17.00
CA PHE A 934 3.39 20.37 -17.16
C PHE A 934 3.40 19.36 -16.01
N SER A 935 2.23 18.76 -15.76
CA SER A 935 2.07 17.66 -14.81
C SER A 935 1.10 16.63 -15.36
N ILE A 936 1.52 15.37 -15.37
CA ILE A 936 0.76 14.21 -15.85
C ILE A 936 0.75 13.15 -14.76
N LEU A 937 -0.41 12.90 -14.15
CA LEU A 937 -0.63 11.82 -13.19
C LEU A 937 -1.59 10.79 -13.80
N LEU A 938 -1.17 9.52 -13.86
CA LEU A 938 -1.97 8.41 -14.37
C LEU A 938 -2.14 7.35 -13.27
N ASN A 939 -3.38 6.99 -12.93
CA ASN A 939 -3.68 5.91 -11.98
C ASN A 939 -4.71 4.95 -12.60
N GLY A 940 -4.68 3.69 -12.18
CA GLY A 940 -5.66 2.68 -12.56
C GLY A 940 -4.99 1.39 -13.00
N TYR A 941 -5.76 0.53 -13.64
CA TYR A 941 -5.29 -0.75 -14.15
C TYR A 941 -5.33 -0.80 -15.68
N ALA A 942 -4.20 -1.15 -16.29
CA ALA A 942 -4.12 -1.50 -17.70
C ALA A 942 -3.27 -2.77 -17.85
N LYS A 943 -3.57 -3.60 -18.86
CA LYS A 943 -2.95 -4.93 -19.05
C LYS A 943 -1.43 -4.86 -19.29
N GLY A 944 -0.86 -3.69 -19.59
CA GLY A 944 0.57 -3.49 -19.76
C GLY A 944 1.06 -2.16 -19.20
N SER A 945 2.17 -2.19 -18.46
CA SER A 945 2.82 -0.99 -17.91
C SER A 945 3.28 0.00 -18.98
N LYS A 946 3.61 -0.50 -20.18
CA LYS A 946 4.04 0.32 -21.32
C LYS A 946 2.97 1.33 -21.74
N THR A 947 1.68 0.99 -21.64
CA THR A 947 0.57 1.89 -22.01
C THR A 947 0.67 3.22 -21.28
N PHE A 948 0.95 3.19 -19.98
CA PHE A 948 1.11 4.38 -19.17
C PHE A 948 2.31 5.24 -19.62
N THR A 949 3.46 4.61 -19.86
CA THR A 949 4.67 5.30 -20.32
C THR A 949 4.47 5.91 -21.71
N ASP A 950 3.76 5.21 -22.59
CA ASP A 950 3.48 5.68 -23.95
C ASP A 950 2.58 6.91 -23.95
N ILE A 951 1.55 6.94 -23.10
CA ILE A 951 0.67 8.11 -22.94
C ILE A 951 1.50 9.33 -22.51
N GLN A 952 2.38 9.17 -21.51
CA GLN A 952 3.25 10.25 -21.04
C GLN A 952 4.20 10.77 -22.13
N ASP A 953 4.87 9.85 -22.85
CA ASP A 953 5.81 10.20 -23.90
C ASP A 953 5.09 10.90 -25.05
N GLN A 954 3.91 10.43 -25.46
CA GLN A 954 3.10 11.08 -26.50
C GLN A 954 2.71 12.50 -26.13
N ILE A 955 2.25 12.73 -24.90
CA ILE A 955 1.92 14.07 -24.42
C ILE A 955 3.18 14.94 -24.42
N ALA A 956 4.28 14.48 -23.83
CA ALA A 956 5.53 15.26 -23.76
C ALA A 956 6.10 15.61 -25.14
N ILE A 957 6.04 14.68 -26.10
CA ILE A 957 6.43 14.90 -27.50
C ILE A 957 5.50 15.90 -28.19
N ALA A 958 4.19 15.80 -27.95
CA ALA A 958 3.21 16.75 -28.50
C ALA A 958 3.46 18.18 -27.99
N LEU A 959 3.75 18.33 -26.69
CA LEU A 959 4.13 19.63 -26.11
C LEU A 959 5.40 20.20 -26.74
N ALA A 960 6.45 19.37 -26.87
CA ALA A 960 7.72 19.80 -27.45
C ALA A 960 7.62 20.17 -28.95
N SER A 961 6.71 19.52 -29.68
CA SER A 961 6.50 19.73 -31.12
C SER A 961 5.48 20.84 -31.43
N PHE A 962 4.86 21.44 -30.41
CA PHE A 962 3.80 22.41 -30.60
C PHE A 962 4.31 23.72 -31.22
N GLN A 963 3.50 24.31 -32.11
CA GLN A 963 3.66 25.66 -32.67
C GLN A 963 2.28 26.31 -32.75
N GLU A 964 2.18 27.59 -32.37
CA GLU A 964 0.88 28.29 -32.28
C GLU A 964 0.20 28.57 -33.65
N ASP A 965 0.96 28.57 -34.75
CA ASP A 965 0.47 28.92 -36.09
C ASP A 965 0.00 27.70 -36.95
N GLN A 966 -0.26 26.52 -36.34
CA GLN A 966 -0.73 25.31 -37.06
C GLN A 966 -2.05 24.72 -36.55
#